data_AF-A0AAF0IL53-F1
#
_entry.id   AF-A0AAF0IL53-F1
#
_cell.length_a   1.000
_cell.length_b   1.000
_cell.length_c   1.000
_cell.angle_alpha   90.00
_cell.angle_beta   90.00
_cell.angle_gamma   90.00
#
_symmetry.space_group_name_H-M   'P 1'
#
loop_
_entity.id
_entity.type
_entity.pdbx_description
1 polymer ?
#
loop_
_entity_poly.entity_id
_entity_poly.type
_entity_poly.pdbx_seq_one_letter_code
_entity_poly.pdbx_strand_id
1 'polypeptide(L)'
;MSSSHAHARHSRLGSDSIDPFSDPDIYYGGNEKFLGKNARAHQRAQSSILKRFDLSDISSFIGRRSSHDEASHGRRFLIDVDTTLEALLEREDTDRNMQITIEDEGPKVFSVGTAASSGFNRFDLRGTYMLSNLLQELTIAKDYGRKHIVLDEQRLNENPVSRLSRLITNSFWKALTRRIDGSNIEVVGRDPKDWTDDPRPRIYVPPGAPEQYEYYKKIAKSRPELRLDVQLLPPGDEITPEFVRDLNDKPGLLALAMEPYTNEFTGVKDLRGVPFVVPGGRFNELYGWDSYMESLGLLVSDRVDLAKSMVTNFCFCIKHYGKILNANRSYYLCRSQPPFLTDMALRVYERIKPEPDSLEFLRQAMLSAIKEYHSVWMSEPRLDPATGLSRYRPSGVGVPPETEPSHFYHILTPYAEKYGMSFEEFVQAYNIGKLKIPELDEYFLHDRAVRESGHDTSYRLEKVCANLATVDLNCLLYKYEVDIARTLRDFFKDKLYIPPEFRAKGNETKEFESSALWDRRAKRRKALIDKYMWNEDKGMYFDYDTVKREMTTYESATTFWTMWAGVAAPRQASMLVSKALPRFRAYGGLVSGTEESRGVVGIDRPNRQWDYPYGWAPQQMLAWTGLLRYGYQDEAEELAYKWLYMITKAFVDFNGAVVEKYDVTRPIDPHRVDAEYGNQGSDFKGVSREGFGWVNASFVYGLQFLNAHMRRALGACTPYETFSKATALQC
;
A
#
# COMPACT_ATOMS: atom_id res chain seq x y z
N MET A 1 42.47 7.58 40.82
CA MET A 1 42.51 8.95 41.38
C MET A 1 42.61 9.94 40.24
N SER A 2 41.50 10.58 39.86
CA SER A 2 41.37 12.03 39.61
C SER A 2 40.00 12.26 38.98
N SER A 3 39.14 12.90 39.73
CA SER A 3 37.78 13.32 39.41
C SER A 3 37.76 14.53 38.47
N SER A 4 36.86 14.53 37.48
CA SER A 4 36.35 15.77 36.89
C SER A 4 34.82 15.70 36.83
N HIS A 5 34.17 16.44 37.74
CA HIS A 5 32.73 16.62 37.78
C HIS A 5 32.26 17.51 36.61
N ALA A 6 31.38 16.97 35.77
CA ALA A 6 30.53 17.76 34.89
C ALA A 6 29.08 17.63 35.39
N HIS A 7 28.51 18.76 35.81
CA HIS A 7 27.13 18.87 36.28
C HIS A 7 26.13 18.61 35.13
N ALA A 8 25.53 17.42 35.11
CA ALA A 8 24.31 17.19 34.36
C ALA A 8 23.13 17.86 35.09
N ARG A 9 22.58 18.93 34.50
CA ARG A 9 21.25 19.46 34.88
C ARG A 9 20.19 18.44 34.45
N HIS A 10 19.89 17.49 35.33
CA HIS A 10 18.66 16.70 35.22
C HIS A 10 17.47 17.64 35.48
N SER A 11 16.77 18.07 34.42
CA SER A 11 15.40 18.54 34.57
C SER A 11 14.53 17.34 34.94
N ARG A 12 14.11 17.27 36.20
CA ARG A 12 13.05 16.34 36.63
C ARG A 12 11.76 16.73 35.88
N LEU A 13 11.44 16.03 34.80
CA LEU A 13 10.07 15.94 34.32
C LEU A 13 9.27 15.25 35.44
N GLY A 14 8.24 15.92 35.95
CA GLY A 14 7.37 15.36 36.98
C GLY A 14 6.68 14.11 36.49
N SER A 15 6.46 13.14 37.38
CA SER A 15 5.85 11.83 37.10
C SER A 15 4.37 11.85 36.67
N ASP A 16 3.81 13.03 36.35
CA ASP A 16 2.38 13.30 36.22
C ASP A 16 1.96 13.86 34.84
N SER A 17 2.85 13.93 33.84
CA SER A 17 2.51 14.41 32.49
C SER A 17 2.45 13.27 31.47
N ILE A 18 1.30 13.12 30.81
CA ILE A 18 1.13 12.26 29.62
C ILE A 18 2.04 12.80 28.52
N ASP A 19 2.74 11.91 27.80
CA ASP A 19 3.57 12.27 26.65
C ASP A 19 2.70 12.90 25.55
N PRO A 20 2.98 14.14 25.09
CA PRO A 20 2.23 14.82 24.04
C PRO A 20 2.09 14.04 22.73
N PHE A 21 3.01 13.10 22.46
CA PHE A 21 3.03 12.29 21.25
C PHE A 21 2.59 10.84 21.46
N SER A 22 2.08 10.49 22.65
CA SER A 22 1.52 9.16 22.88
C SER A 22 0.35 8.86 21.94
N ASP A 23 0.08 7.58 21.74
CA ASP A 23 -1.02 7.13 20.89
C ASP A 23 -2.37 7.68 21.37
N PRO A 24 -3.33 7.89 20.47
CA PRO A 24 -4.64 8.46 20.82
C PRO A 24 -5.38 7.70 21.93
N ASP A 25 -5.24 6.38 22.01
CA ASP A 25 -5.83 5.56 23.07
C ASP A 25 -5.22 5.81 24.44
N ILE A 26 -3.93 6.18 24.50
CA ILE A 26 -3.28 6.60 25.74
C ILE A 26 -3.65 8.05 26.05
N TYR A 27 -3.52 8.94 25.06
CA TYR A 27 -3.70 10.38 25.22
C TYR A 27 -5.16 10.75 25.56
N TYR A 28 -6.13 10.16 24.85
CA TYR A 28 -7.57 10.40 25.02
C TYR A 28 -8.31 9.28 25.75
N GLY A 29 -7.78 8.06 25.81
CA GLY A 29 -8.45 6.92 26.46
C GLY A 29 -8.05 6.67 27.93
N GLY A 30 -7.03 7.35 28.46
CA GLY A 30 -6.61 7.18 29.86
C GLY A 30 -7.74 7.42 30.86
N ASN A 31 -7.96 6.45 31.78
CA ASN A 31 -8.79 6.62 32.97
C ASN A 31 -8.42 7.93 33.68
N GLU A 32 -9.41 8.69 34.16
CA GLU A 32 -9.31 9.98 34.87
C GLU A 32 -8.33 10.02 36.08
N LYS A 33 -7.64 8.93 36.40
CA LYS A 33 -6.75 8.78 37.55
C LYS A 33 -5.46 9.60 37.45
N PHE A 34 -5.02 10.03 36.26
CA PHE A 34 -3.73 10.70 36.04
C PHE A 34 -3.73 12.23 36.21
N LEU A 35 -4.85 12.83 36.60
CA LEU A 35 -4.90 14.25 36.92
C LEU A 35 -4.48 14.47 38.38
N GLY A 36 -3.35 15.14 38.57
CA GLY A 36 -2.78 15.51 39.88
C GLY A 36 -3.80 16.22 40.78
N LYS A 37 -3.60 16.12 42.10
CA LYS A 37 -4.55 16.55 43.14
C LYS A 37 -5.11 17.98 42.97
N ASN A 38 -4.40 18.90 42.32
CA ASN A 38 -4.86 20.27 42.08
C ASN A 38 -5.82 20.41 40.87
N ALA A 39 -5.74 19.51 39.87
CA ALA A 39 -6.70 19.47 38.76
C ALA A 39 -8.05 18.83 39.17
N ARG A 40 -8.02 17.95 40.19
CA ARG A 40 -9.24 17.32 40.74
C ARG A 40 -10.16 18.27 41.49
N ALA A 41 -9.65 19.38 42.02
CA ALA A 41 -10.43 20.32 42.82
C ALA A 41 -11.46 21.13 42.00
N HIS A 42 -11.23 21.31 40.70
CA HIS A 42 -12.10 22.13 39.84
C HIS A 42 -12.85 21.38 38.73
N GLN A 43 -12.68 20.06 38.61
CA GLN A 43 -13.43 19.25 37.62
C GLN A 43 -14.72 18.62 38.15
N ARG A 44 -14.94 18.55 39.48
CA ARG A 44 -16.13 17.87 40.05
C ARG A 44 -17.20 18.80 40.61
N ALA A 45 -16.92 20.10 40.72
CA ALA A 45 -17.91 21.10 41.06
C ALA A 45 -17.72 22.31 40.15
N GLN A 46 -18.34 22.28 38.96
CA GLN A 46 -18.58 23.50 38.23
C GLN A 46 -19.83 24.15 38.82
N SER A 47 -19.64 25.18 39.65
CA SER A 47 -20.67 26.21 39.80
C SER A 47 -20.98 26.74 38.41
N SER A 48 -22.27 26.87 38.08
CA SER A 48 -22.77 27.38 36.80
C SER A 48 -21.85 28.46 36.23
N ILE A 49 -21.09 28.12 35.18
CA ILE A 49 -20.39 29.11 34.38
C ILE A 49 -21.48 29.83 33.57
N LEU A 50 -22.13 30.78 34.23
CA LEU A 50 -22.94 31.84 33.65
C LEU A 50 -21.98 32.86 33.03
N LYS A 51 -21.33 32.46 31.94
CA LYS A 51 -21.04 33.36 30.83
C LYS A 51 -21.31 32.56 29.58
N ARG A 52 -22.52 32.77 29.05
CA ARG A 52 -22.90 32.42 27.69
C ARG A 52 -21.74 32.80 26.78
N PHE A 53 -21.35 31.89 25.90
CA PHE A 53 -20.72 32.24 24.64
C PHE A 53 -21.41 33.49 24.10
N ASP A 54 -20.73 34.63 24.14
CA ASP A 54 -21.19 35.83 23.47
C ASP A 54 -20.59 35.79 22.07
N LEU A 55 -21.43 35.43 21.10
CA LEU A 55 -21.11 35.44 19.66
C LEU A 55 -20.60 36.83 19.21
N SER A 56 -20.86 37.89 19.98
CA SER A 56 -20.43 39.25 19.65
C SER A 56 -18.93 39.52 19.90
N ASP A 57 -18.24 38.77 20.76
CA ASP A 57 -16.80 38.97 21.03
C ASP A 57 -15.89 38.39 19.93
N ILE A 58 -16.43 37.52 19.06
CA ILE A 58 -15.71 36.93 17.90
C ILE A 58 -15.87 37.82 16.65
N SER A 59 -16.74 38.84 16.68
CA SER A 59 -16.97 39.75 15.56
C SER A 59 -15.84 40.77 15.31
N SER A 60 -14.83 40.82 16.19
CA SER A 60 -13.62 41.59 15.92
C SER A 60 -12.74 40.81 14.93
N PHE A 61 -12.59 41.35 13.71
CA PHE A 61 -11.62 40.87 12.72
C PHE A 61 -10.19 40.95 13.30
N ILE A 62 -9.77 39.93 14.04
CA ILE A 62 -8.37 39.77 14.42
C ILE A 62 -7.63 39.32 13.17
N GLY A 63 -7.02 40.27 12.46
CA GLY A 63 -6.13 39.97 11.35
C GLY A 63 -4.94 39.13 11.81
N ARG A 64 -4.51 38.19 10.98
CA ARG A 64 -3.32 37.36 11.23
C ARG A 64 -2.09 38.25 11.44
N ARG A 65 -1.51 38.23 12.65
CA ARG A 65 -0.22 38.88 12.93
C ARG A 65 0.94 38.00 12.42
N SER A 66 1.84 38.61 11.65
CA SER A 66 3.01 37.95 11.05
C SER A 66 4.32 38.13 11.85
N SER A 67 4.27 38.84 12.98
CA SER A 67 5.42 39.05 13.88
C SER A 67 5.74 37.79 14.70
N HIS A 68 7.02 37.61 15.06
CA HIS A 68 7.43 36.59 16.03
C HIS A 68 6.89 36.93 17.42
N ASP A 69 6.13 36.00 18.00
CA ASP A 69 5.72 36.05 19.41
C ASP A 69 6.80 35.40 20.31
N GLU A 70 6.79 35.69 21.61
CA GLU A 70 7.72 35.08 22.58
C GLU A 70 7.68 33.54 22.56
N ALA A 71 8.87 32.93 22.53
CA ALA A 71 9.05 31.49 22.63
C ALA A 71 8.75 31.01 24.06
N SER A 72 7.50 30.56 24.28
CA SER A 72 7.10 29.91 25.55
C SER A 72 7.34 28.40 25.47
N HIS A 73 7.79 27.81 26.57
CA HIS A 73 7.90 26.37 26.72
C HIS A 73 6.48 25.74 26.81
N GLY A 74 6.21 24.74 25.95
CA GLY A 74 5.08 23.79 25.98
C GLY A 74 3.75 24.29 26.58
N ARG A 75 3.00 25.12 25.84
CA ARG A 75 1.66 25.55 26.28
C ARG A 75 0.66 24.40 26.20
N ARG A 76 -0.34 24.45 27.08
CA ARG A 76 -1.49 23.53 27.09
C ARG A 76 -2.78 24.32 26.99
N PHE A 77 -3.77 23.78 26.29
CA PHE A 77 -5.07 24.39 26.06
C PHE A 77 -6.17 23.60 26.75
N LEU A 78 -7.13 24.30 27.34
CA LEU A 78 -8.35 23.69 27.89
C LEU A 78 -9.46 23.88 26.86
N ILE A 79 -9.99 22.78 26.34
CA ILE A 79 -10.89 22.79 25.18
C ILE A 79 -12.20 22.06 25.50
N ASP A 80 -13.32 22.73 25.21
CA ASP A 80 -14.62 22.08 25.00
C ASP A 80 -14.66 21.57 23.56
N VAL A 81 -14.72 20.25 23.38
CA VAL A 81 -14.46 19.59 22.10
C VAL A 81 -15.53 19.94 21.07
N ASP A 82 -16.81 19.78 21.41
CA ASP A 82 -17.90 19.97 20.43
C ASP A 82 -18.03 21.44 20.03
N THR A 83 -18.05 22.36 21.02
CA THR A 83 -18.20 23.79 20.72
C THR A 83 -17.00 24.34 19.96
N THR A 84 -15.78 23.88 20.28
CA THR A 84 -14.58 24.33 19.57
C THR A 84 -14.52 23.76 18.16
N LEU A 85 -14.92 22.50 17.97
CA LEU A 85 -14.99 21.87 16.65
C LEU A 85 -15.98 22.59 15.72
N GLU A 86 -17.19 22.87 16.20
CA GLU A 86 -18.21 23.61 15.44
C GLU A 86 -17.74 25.01 15.07
N ALA A 87 -17.21 25.78 16.03
CA ALA A 87 -16.71 27.13 15.78
C ALA A 87 -15.49 27.16 14.86
N LEU A 88 -14.64 26.14 14.91
CA LEU A 88 -13.48 26.02 14.03
C LEU A 88 -13.92 25.79 12.58
N LEU A 89 -14.85 24.85 12.37
CA LEU A 89 -15.38 24.55 11.04
C LEU A 89 -16.17 25.72 10.45
N GLU A 90 -17.05 26.36 11.23
CA GLU A 90 -17.82 27.52 10.77
C GLU A 90 -16.91 28.67 10.27
N ARG A 91 -15.72 28.79 10.86
CA ARG A 91 -14.79 29.89 10.57
C ARG A 91 -13.75 29.56 9.51
N GLU A 92 -13.26 28.32 9.46
CA GLU A 92 -12.10 27.94 8.65
C GLU A 92 -12.39 26.91 7.55
N ASP A 93 -13.51 26.18 7.60
CA ASP A 93 -13.96 25.23 6.55
C ASP A 93 -15.02 25.93 5.68
N THR A 94 -14.54 26.56 4.61
CA THR A 94 -15.36 27.45 3.75
C THR A 94 -16.10 26.70 2.66
N ASP A 95 -15.58 25.56 2.21
CA ASP A 95 -16.22 24.70 1.21
C ASP A 95 -17.08 23.58 1.82
N ARG A 96 -17.10 23.47 3.15
CA ARG A 96 -17.93 22.57 3.97
C ARG A 96 -17.63 21.09 3.74
N ASN A 97 -16.37 20.78 3.46
CA ASN A 97 -15.92 19.41 3.24
C ASN A 97 -15.44 18.71 4.53
N MET A 98 -15.52 19.37 5.70
CA MET A 98 -14.99 18.91 7.00
C MET A 98 -13.48 18.73 7.02
N GLN A 99 -12.75 19.55 6.27
CA GLN A 99 -11.30 19.64 6.24
C GLN A 99 -10.88 21.11 6.33
N ILE A 100 -9.64 21.36 6.78
CA ILE A 100 -9.05 22.70 6.73
C ILE A 100 -7.81 22.61 5.85
N THR A 101 -7.88 23.27 4.70
CA THR A 101 -6.86 23.23 3.67
C THR A 101 -6.34 24.62 3.33
N ILE A 102 -5.36 24.68 2.42
CA ILE A 102 -4.88 25.96 1.85
C ILE A 102 -5.89 26.61 0.91
N GLU A 103 -6.90 25.87 0.45
CA GLU A 103 -7.93 26.38 -0.46
C GLU A 103 -9.04 27.11 0.29
N ASP A 104 -9.21 26.79 1.57
CA ASP A 104 -10.17 27.49 2.40
C ASP A 104 -9.82 28.97 2.57
N GLU A 105 -10.81 29.84 2.46
CA GLU A 105 -10.62 31.30 2.53
C GLU A 105 -10.77 31.87 3.95
N GLY A 106 -10.83 30.99 4.96
CA GLY A 106 -10.89 31.36 6.38
C GLY A 106 -9.72 32.25 6.84
N PRO A 107 -9.84 32.92 8.00
CA PRO A 107 -8.87 33.90 8.47
C PRO A 107 -7.51 33.31 8.89
N LYS A 108 -7.40 31.97 8.94
CA LYS A 108 -6.19 31.22 9.34
C LYS A 108 -5.69 31.62 10.73
N VAL A 109 -6.62 31.93 11.63
CA VAL A 109 -6.35 32.25 13.03
C VAL A 109 -7.53 31.88 13.92
N PHE A 110 -7.24 31.13 14.99
CA PHE A 110 -8.26 30.67 15.93
C PHE A 110 -7.75 30.75 17.37
N SER A 111 -8.52 31.38 18.26
CA SER A 111 -8.11 31.64 19.65
C SER A 111 -8.65 30.56 20.61
N VAL A 112 -7.74 29.84 21.27
CA VAL A 112 -8.05 28.78 22.25
C VAL A 112 -7.68 29.20 23.67
N GLY A 113 -8.44 28.74 24.67
CA GLY A 113 -8.19 29.06 26.08
C GLY A 113 -6.99 28.30 26.66
N THR A 114 -6.10 28.96 27.39
CA THR A 114 -4.93 28.31 28.01
C THR A 114 -5.33 27.54 29.27
N ALA A 115 -4.77 26.33 29.44
CA ALA A 115 -5.05 25.48 30.59
C ALA A 115 -4.54 26.10 31.91
N ALA A 116 -3.41 26.81 31.88
CA ALA A 116 -2.83 27.48 33.04
C ALA A 116 -3.74 28.58 33.63
N SER A 117 -4.58 29.18 32.78
CA SER A 117 -5.55 30.19 33.18
C SER A 117 -6.97 29.63 33.27
N SER A 118 -7.17 28.30 33.30
CA SER A 118 -8.52 27.69 33.26
C SER A 118 -9.40 28.24 32.12
N GLY A 119 -8.80 28.56 30.97
CA GLY A 119 -9.51 29.14 29.81
C GLY A 119 -9.69 30.67 29.80
N PHE A 120 -9.34 31.40 30.87
CA PHE A 120 -9.50 32.87 30.91
C PHE A 120 -8.59 33.62 29.92
N ASN A 121 -7.30 33.28 29.88
CA ASN A 121 -6.38 33.79 28.87
C ASN A 121 -6.50 32.95 27.60
N ARG A 122 -6.46 33.61 26.43
CA ARG A 122 -6.53 32.96 25.12
C ARG A 122 -5.20 33.09 24.38
N PHE A 123 -4.96 32.15 23.49
CA PHE A 123 -3.80 32.13 22.61
C PHE A 123 -4.22 31.86 21.17
N ASP A 124 -3.63 32.57 20.22
CA ASP A 124 -3.96 32.49 18.81
C ASP A 124 -3.14 31.39 18.12
N LEU A 125 -3.82 30.32 17.70
CA LEU A 125 -3.27 29.33 16.77
C LEU A 125 -3.34 29.92 15.36
N ARG A 126 -2.26 29.80 14.58
CA ARG A 126 -2.11 30.50 13.28
C ARG A 126 -1.72 29.53 12.17
N GLY A 127 -2.25 29.79 10.99
CA GLY A 127 -1.91 29.07 9.76
C GLY A 127 -2.68 27.76 9.59
N THR A 128 -2.88 27.38 8.34
CA THR A 128 -3.65 26.19 7.94
C THR A 128 -3.22 24.92 8.67
N TYR A 129 -1.91 24.66 8.74
CA TYR A 129 -1.40 23.40 9.29
C TYR A 129 -1.77 23.17 10.77
N MET A 130 -1.56 24.17 11.64
CA MET A 130 -1.89 24.02 13.07
C MET A 130 -3.40 23.94 13.30
N LEU A 131 -4.20 24.66 12.49
CA LEU A 131 -5.66 24.64 12.59
C LEU A 131 -6.23 23.32 12.06
N SER A 132 -5.68 22.78 10.98
CA SER A 132 -5.97 21.44 10.50
C SER A 132 -5.62 20.38 11.55
N ASN A 133 -4.43 20.46 12.17
CA ASN A 133 -4.08 19.54 13.25
C ASN A 133 -5.06 19.67 14.44
N LEU A 134 -5.54 20.87 14.75
CA LEU A 134 -6.57 21.06 15.78
C LEU A 134 -7.86 20.34 15.38
N LEU A 135 -8.35 20.53 14.15
CA LEU A 135 -9.51 19.81 13.62
C LEU A 135 -9.34 18.29 13.75
N GLN A 136 -8.17 17.76 13.40
CA GLN A 136 -7.87 16.33 13.52
C GLN A 136 -7.91 15.86 14.98
N GLU A 137 -7.23 16.56 15.89
CA GLU A 137 -7.17 16.18 17.30
C GLU A 137 -8.55 16.28 17.99
N LEU A 138 -9.37 17.27 17.63
CA LEU A 138 -10.75 17.39 18.13
C LEU A 138 -11.64 16.26 17.60
N THR A 139 -11.49 15.91 16.32
CA THR A 139 -12.22 14.79 15.72
C THR A 139 -11.88 13.47 16.43
N ILE A 140 -10.59 13.22 16.67
CA ILE A 140 -10.14 12.03 17.40
C ILE A 140 -10.67 12.04 18.83
N ALA A 141 -10.53 13.15 19.57
CA ALA A 141 -11.03 13.26 20.94
C ALA A 141 -12.55 12.97 21.03
N LYS A 142 -13.31 13.45 20.04
CA LYS A 142 -14.75 13.20 19.92
C LYS A 142 -15.07 11.71 19.73
N ASP A 143 -14.29 10.98 18.93
CA ASP A 143 -14.47 9.52 18.77
C ASP A 143 -14.27 8.77 20.09
N TYR A 144 -13.35 9.24 20.94
CA TYR A 144 -13.13 8.70 22.29
C TYR A 144 -14.17 9.18 23.31
N GLY A 145 -15.24 9.86 22.87
CA GLY A 145 -16.32 10.35 23.71
C GLY A 145 -15.92 11.49 24.64
N ARG A 146 -14.82 12.20 24.36
CA ARG A 146 -14.31 13.27 25.22
C ARG A 146 -15.04 14.57 24.92
N LYS A 147 -15.71 15.13 25.93
CA LYS A 147 -16.33 16.47 25.85
C LYS A 147 -15.35 17.60 26.18
N HIS A 148 -14.41 17.32 27.08
CA HIS A 148 -13.40 18.28 27.50
C HIS A 148 -12.02 17.61 27.47
N ILE A 149 -11.03 18.32 26.93
CA ILE A 149 -9.65 17.86 26.84
C ILE A 149 -8.67 18.94 27.30
N VAL A 150 -7.50 18.48 27.76
CA VAL A 150 -6.31 19.33 27.85
C VAL A 150 -5.41 18.92 26.69
N LEU A 151 -5.14 19.86 25.78
CA LEU A 151 -4.39 19.60 24.55
C LEU A 151 -3.04 20.33 24.59
N ASP A 152 -1.96 19.59 24.32
CA ASP A 152 -0.61 20.14 24.23
C ASP A 152 -0.37 20.83 22.88
N GLU A 153 0.18 22.06 22.89
CA GLU A 153 0.54 22.81 21.68
C GLU A 153 1.52 22.02 20.80
N GLN A 154 2.38 21.20 21.43
CA GLN A 154 3.35 20.33 20.75
C GLN A 154 2.72 19.34 19.77
N ARG A 155 1.48 18.89 20.04
CA ARG A 155 0.74 17.98 19.17
C ARG A 155 0.16 18.70 17.93
N LEU A 156 0.02 20.02 18.01
CA LEU A 156 -0.51 20.87 16.93
C LEU A 156 0.58 21.44 16.02
N ASN A 157 1.75 21.77 16.58
CA ASN A 157 2.89 22.32 15.85
C ASN A 157 4.01 21.29 15.57
N GLU A 158 3.69 20.00 15.70
CA GLU A 158 4.60 18.91 15.42
C GLU A 158 5.20 19.03 14.02
N ASN A 159 6.48 18.71 13.87
CA ASN A 159 7.11 18.69 12.55
C ASN A 159 6.36 17.71 11.63
N PRO A 160 5.98 18.11 10.40
CA PRO A 160 5.10 17.29 9.56
C PRO A 160 5.71 15.94 9.16
N VAL A 161 7.04 15.87 9.00
CA VAL A 161 7.73 14.61 8.72
C VAL A 161 7.63 13.66 9.93
N SER A 162 7.86 14.19 11.13
CA SER A 162 7.70 13.43 12.37
C SER A 162 6.25 12.99 12.58
N ARG A 163 5.28 13.90 12.37
CA ARG A 163 3.85 13.63 12.52
C ARG A 163 3.39 12.51 11.59
N LEU A 164 3.70 12.61 10.30
CA LEU A 164 3.31 11.58 9.33
C LEU A 164 4.01 10.24 9.63
N SER A 165 5.30 10.24 9.95
CA SER A 165 6.03 9.01 10.32
C SER A 165 5.44 8.34 11.56
N ARG A 166 5.02 9.13 12.56
CA ARG A 166 4.38 8.66 13.79
C ARG A 166 2.99 8.09 13.51
N LEU A 167 2.17 8.80 12.72
CA LEU A 167 0.84 8.32 12.30
C LEU A 167 0.95 7.01 11.53
N ILE A 168 1.90 6.90 10.59
CA ILE A 168 2.13 5.65 9.84
C ILE A 168 2.47 4.50 10.79
N THR A 169 3.47 4.71 11.65
CA THR A 169 4.02 3.66 12.53
C THR A 169 3.00 3.18 13.56
N ASN A 170 2.28 4.11 14.19
CA ASN A 170 1.47 3.80 15.36
C ASN A 170 -0.02 3.62 15.05
N SER A 171 -0.53 4.32 14.02
CA SER A 171 -1.98 4.38 13.73
C SER A 171 -2.32 3.70 12.41
N PHE A 172 -1.68 4.06 11.30
CA PHE A 172 -2.11 3.62 9.98
C PHE A 172 -1.87 2.12 9.77
N TRP A 173 -0.71 1.58 10.18
CA TRP A 173 -0.51 0.13 10.10
C TRP A 173 -1.53 -0.67 10.92
N LYS A 174 -1.90 -0.17 12.11
CA LYS A 174 -2.94 -0.77 12.94
C LYS A 174 -4.30 -0.70 12.24
N ALA A 175 -4.63 0.45 11.65
CA ALA A 175 -5.88 0.66 10.92
C ALA A 175 -5.98 -0.15 9.63
N LEU A 176 -4.86 -0.47 8.97
CA LEU A 176 -4.79 -1.33 7.79
C LEU A 176 -4.60 -2.82 8.11
N THR A 177 -4.41 -3.19 9.38
CA THR A 177 -4.26 -4.60 9.75
C THR A 177 -5.61 -5.31 9.71
N ARG A 178 -5.66 -6.47 9.08
CA ARG A 178 -6.81 -7.38 9.07
C ARG A 178 -6.39 -8.77 9.56
N ARG A 179 -7.39 -9.55 9.97
CA ARG A 179 -7.35 -11.00 10.13
C ARG A 179 -8.62 -11.54 9.49
N ILE A 180 -8.64 -12.79 9.04
CA ILE A 180 -9.87 -13.43 8.56
C ILE A 180 -10.15 -14.60 9.49
N ASP A 181 -11.12 -14.41 10.39
CA ASP A 181 -11.58 -15.40 11.35
C ASP A 181 -12.98 -15.06 11.88
N GLY A 182 -13.50 -15.85 12.84
CA GLY A 182 -14.86 -15.68 13.37
C GLY A 182 -15.14 -14.35 14.06
N SER A 183 -14.11 -13.56 14.41
CA SER A 183 -14.30 -12.25 15.04
C SER A 183 -14.81 -11.18 14.06
N ASN A 184 -14.53 -11.33 12.77
CA ASN A 184 -14.85 -10.30 11.77
C ASN A 184 -15.35 -10.82 10.41
N ILE A 185 -15.52 -12.14 10.25
CA ILE A 185 -16.01 -12.76 9.00
C ILE A 185 -17.34 -12.16 8.50
N GLU A 186 -18.16 -11.62 9.40
CA GLU A 186 -19.38 -10.89 9.06
C GLU A 186 -19.13 -9.65 8.19
N VAL A 187 -18.03 -8.94 8.47
CA VAL A 187 -17.64 -7.70 7.78
C VAL A 187 -16.82 -8.04 6.55
N VAL A 188 -15.76 -8.84 6.73
CA VAL A 188 -14.81 -9.12 5.64
C VAL A 188 -15.38 -10.09 4.60
N GLY A 189 -16.30 -10.98 5.01
CA GLY A 189 -16.94 -11.96 4.11
C GLY A 189 -17.92 -11.33 3.13
N ARG A 190 -18.46 -10.14 3.43
CA ARG A 190 -19.30 -9.39 2.49
C ARG A 190 -18.43 -8.85 1.37
N ASP A 191 -18.91 -8.97 0.14
CA ASP A 191 -18.23 -8.43 -1.03
C ASP A 191 -19.04 -7.23 -1.55
N PRO A 192 -18.49 -6.00 -1.56
CA PRO A 192 -19.16 -4.87 -2.20
C PRO A 192 -19.29 -5.03 -3.72
N LYS A 193 -18.60 -6.02 -4.31
CA LYS A 193 -18.63 -6.37 -5.74
C LYS A 193 -19.48 -7.62 -6.03
N ASP A 194 -20.27 -8.09 -5.06
CA ASP A 194 -21.27 -9.13 -5.29
C ASP A 194 -22.57 -8.51 -5.82
N TRP A 195 -22.77 -8.66 -7.13
CA TRP A 195 -23.93 -8.12 -7.86
C TRP A 195 -25.10 -9.11 -7.95
N THR A 196 -25.07 -10.22 -7.20
CA THR A 196 -26.12 -11.25 -7.25
C THR A 196 -27.39 -10.85 -6.49
N ASP A 197 -28.50 -11.54 -6.75
CA ASP A 197 -29.81 -11.23 -6.13
C ASP A 197 -29.86 -11.50 -4.62
N ASP A 198 -28.98 -12.37 -4.09
CA ASP A 198 -28.90 -12.73 -2.67
C ASP A 198 -27.45 -12.69 -2.17
N PRO A 199 -26.86 -11.49 -2.05
CA PRO A 199 -25.48 -11.33 -1.63
C PRO A 199 -25.36 -11.75 -0.17
N ARG A 200 -24.44 -12.67 0.09
CA ARG A 200 -24.21 -13.23 1.43
C ARG A 200 -22.72 -13.42 1.67
N PRO A 201 -22.25 -13.32 2.92
CA PRO A 201 -20.86 -13.62 3.22
C PRO A 201 -20.58 -15.09 2.90
N ARG A 202 -19.58 -15.33 2.05
CA ARG A 202 -19.16 -16.66 1.62
C ARG A 202 -17.67 -16.83 1.79
N ILE A 203 -17.26 -18.02 2.27
CA ILE A 203 -15.86 -18.41 2.37
C ILE A 203 -15.62 -19.78 1.74
N TYR A 204 -14.60 -19.83 0.89
CA TYR A 204 -14.10 -21.00 0.20
C TYR A 204 -12.83 -21.51 0.88
N VAL A 205 -12.89 -22.75 1.36
CA VAL A 205 -11.80 -23.41 2.10
C VAL A 205 -11.16 -24.49 1.22
N PRO A 206 -9.82 -24.55 1.11
CA PRO A 206 -9.16 -25.58 0.32
C PRO A 206 -9.25 -26.95 1.01
N PRO A 207 -9.28 -28.06 0.25
CA PRO A 207 -9.36 -29.40 0.83
C PRO A 207 -8.14 -29.78 1.67
N GLY A 208 -7.01 -29.10 1.47
CA GLY A 208 -5.79 -29.28 2.26
C GLY A 208 -5.79 -28.60 3.64
N ALA A 209 -6.90 -27.98 4.06
CA ALA A 209 -7.05 -27.34 5.37
C ALA A 209 -8.41 -27.72 6.03
N PRO A 210 -8.68 -29.01 6.27
CA PRO A 210 -9.97 -29.47 6.78
C PRO A 210 -10.33 -28.89 8.16
N GLU A 211 -9.34 -28.58 8.99
CA GLU A 211 -9.52 -27.94 10.29
C GLU A 211 -10.13 -26.54 10.18
N GLN A 212 -9.79 -25.78 9.13
CA GLN A 212 -10.39 -24.46 8.88
C GLN A 212 -11.84 -24.59 8.41
N TYR A 213 -12.16 -25.63 7.64
CA TYR A 213 -13.53 -25.87 7.17
C TYR A 213 -14.47 -26.13 8.36
N GLU A 214 -14.04 -26.98 9.30
CA GLU A 214 -14.81 -27.23 10.52
C GLU A 214 -14.91 -25.99 11.42
N TYR A 215 -13.85 -25.17 11.47
CA TYR A 215 -13.87 -23.88 12.17
C TYR A 215 -14.96 -22.93 11.63
N TYR A 216 -14.99 -22.68 10.32
CA TYR A 216 -15.99 -21.78 9.73
C TYR A 216 -17.41 -22.36 9.81
N LYS A 217 -17.57 -23.68 9.67
CA LYS A 217 -18.87 -24.33 9.90
C LYS A 217 -19.38 -24.18 11.33
N LYS A 218 -18.50 -24.30 12.33
CA LYS A 218 -18.83 -24.05 13.74
C LYS A 218 -19.34 -22.61 13.91
N ILE A 219 -18.68 -21.62 13.29
CA ILE A 219 -19.13 -20.23 13.31
C ILE A 219 -20.51 -20.08 12.69
N ALA A 220 -20.71 -20.57 11.45
CA ALA A 220 -22.00 -20.50 10.75
C ALA A 220 -23.14 -21.16 11.56
N LYS A 221 -22.87 -22.26 12.26
CA LYS A 221 -23.85 -22.93 13.13
C LYS A 221 -24.12 -22.16 14.42
N SER A 222 -23.09 -21.56 15.02
CA SER A 222 -23.22 -20.77 16.26
C SER A 222 -23.88 -19.42 16.06
N ARG A 223 -23.80 -18.88 14.84
CA ARG A 223 -24.28 -17.55 14.44
C ARG A 223 -25.10 -17.63 13.14
N PRO A 224 -26.28 -18.28 13.14
CA PRO A 224 -27.08 -18.47 11.94
C PRO A 224 -27.58 -17.15 11.33
N GLU A 225 -27.63 -16.06 12.11
CA GLU A 225 -27.97 -14.71 11.64
C GLU A 225 -26.99 -14.17 10.59
N LEU A 226 -25.73 -14.66 10.58
CA LEU A 226 -24.72 -14.26 9.59
C LEU A 226 -25.06 -14.74 8.18
N ARG A 227 -25.85 -15.82 8.06
CA ARG A 227 -26.06 -16.55 6.79
C ARG A 227 -24.74 -16.91 6.10
N LEU A 228 -23.68 -17.16 6.88
CA LEU A 228 -22.33 -17.46 6.39
C LEU A 228 -22.34 -18.76 5.58
N ASP A 229 -21.99 -18.64 4.31
CA ASP A 229 -21.89 -19.76 3.38
C ASP A 229 -20.46 -20.32 3.36
N VAL A 230 -20.28 -21.54 3.87
CA VAL A 230 -18.97 -22.18 3.99
C VAL A 230 -18.88 -23.28 2.95
N GLN A 231 -17.99 -23.11 1.98
CA GLN A 231 -17.84 -23.99 0.83
C GLN A 231 -16.46 -24.63 0.82
N LEU A 232 -16.40 -25.93 0.51
CA LEU A 232 -15.14 -26.62 0.25
C LEU A 232 -14.81 -26.47 -1.24
N LEU A 233 -13.58 -26.06 -1.54
CA LEU A 233 -13.08 -26.09 -2.92
C LEU A 233 -12.76 -27.53 -3.35
N PRO A 234 -12.86 -27.83 -4.65
CA PRO A 234 -12.35 -29.10 -5.15
C PRO A 234 -10.80 -29.14 -5.08
N PRO A 235 -10.19 -30.32 -5.26
CA PRO A 235 -8.75 -30.45 -5.45
C PRO A 235 -8.19 -29.49 -6.50
N GLY A 236 -6.93 -29.07 -6.36
CA GLY A 236 -6.36 -27.97 -7.15
C GLY A 236 -6.29 -28.22 -8.66
N ASP A 237 -6.23 -29.48 -9.08
CA ASP A 237 -6.29 -29.93 -10.48
C ASP A 237 -7.69 -29.79 -11.11
N GLU A 238 -8.74 -29.69 -10.28
CA GLU A 238 -10.12 -29.47 -10.70
C GLU A 238 -10.52 -27.98 -10.70
N ILE A 239 -9.68 -27.08 -10.17
CA ILE A 239 -9.91 -25.62 -10.21
C ILE A 239 -9.55 -25.11 -11.62
N THR A 240 -10.41 -25.38 -12.60
CA THR A 240 -10.25 -24.93 -13.98
C THR A 240 -10.74 -23.49 -14.17
N PRO A 241 -10.38 -22.80 -15.27
CA PRO A 241 -10.93 -21.50 -15.60
C PRO A 241 -12.47 -21.47 -15.68
N GLU A 242 -13.07 -22.53 -16.21
CA GLU A 242 -14.53 -22.67 -16.31
C GLU A 242 -15.15 -22.80 -14.93
N PHE A 243 -14.55 -23.58 -14.03
CA PHE A 243 -14.99 -23.66 -12.63
C PHE A 243 -14.97 -22.29 -11.97
N VAL A 244 -13.88 -21.53 -12.13
CA VAL A 244 -13.76 -20.18 -11.54
C VAL A 244 -14.80 -19.22 -12.12
N ARG A 245 -15.06 -19.28 -13.44
CA ARG A 245 -16.13 -18.52 -14.07
C ARG A 245 -17.50 -18.88 -13.50
N ASP A 246 -17.77 -20.15 -13.25
CA ASP A 246 -19.06 -20.60 -12.71
C ASP A 246 -19.25 -20.18 -11.24
N LEU A 247 -18.18 -19.78 -10.54
CA LEU A 247 -18.26 -19.12 -9.23
C LEU A 247 -18.64 -17.64 -9.30
N ASN A 248 -18.77 -17.04 -10.49
CA ASN A 248 -19.16 -15.63 -10.63
C ASN A 248 -20.55 -15.36 -10.06
N ASP A 249 -21.46 -16.33 -10.14
CA ASP A 249 -22.81 -16.25 -9.54
C ASP A 249 -22.81 -16.51 -8.03
N LYS A 250 -21.65 -16.90 -7.47
CA LYS A 250 -21.46 -17.23 -6.05
C LYS A 250 -20.08 -16.75 -5.57
N PRO A 251 -19.79 -15.44 -5.62
CA PRO A 251 -18.49 -14.94 -5.18
C PRO A 251 -18.28 -15.21 -3.70
N GLY A 252 -17.01 -15.25 -3.26
CA GLY A 252 -16.66 -15.44 -1.87
C GLY A 252 -15.18 -15.22 -1.57
N LEU A 253 -14.86 -14.99 -0.29
CA LEU A 253 -13.49 -14.97 0.20
C LEU A 253 -12.83 -16.34 0.07
N LEU A 254 -11.52 -16.35 -0.11
CA LEU A 254 -10.69 -17.53 0.02
C LEU A 254 -10.02 -17.51 1.40
N ALA A 255 -10.03 -18.66 2.04
CA ALA A 255 -9.35 -18.86 3.31
C ALA A 255 -7.84 -18.51 3.21
N LEU A 256 -7.26 -18.08 4.32
CA LEU A 256 -5.83 -17.79 4.44
C LEU A 256 -5.22 -18.64 5.56
N ALA A 257 -3.93 -18.45 5.86
CA ALA A 257 -3.30 -19.18 6.94
C ALA A 257 -4.00 -18.86 8.28
N MET A 258 -4.18 -19.88 9.09
CA MET A 258 -4.66 -19.77 10.46
C MET A 258 -3.63 -20.39 11.39
N GLU A 259 -3.56 -19.88 12.61
CA GLU A 259 -2.69 -20.39 13.67
C GLU A 259 -3.51 -20.83 14.88
N PRO A 260 -3.08 -21.89 15.59
CA PRO A 260 -3.71 -22.27 16.84
C PRO A 260 -3.46 -21.19 17.89
N TYR A 261 -4.48 -20.87 18.68
CA TYR A 261 -4.35 -20.04 19.86
C TYR A 261 -5.14 -20.61 21.02
N THR A 262 -4.76 -20.23 22.24
CA THR A 262 -5.55 -20.54 23.43
C THR A 262 -6.18 -19.24 23.91
N ASN A 263 -7.51 -19.23 24.04
CA ASN A 263 -8.22 -18.08 24.58
C ASN A 263 -7.83 -17.92 26.05
N GLU A 264 -7.25 -16.76 26.40
CA GLU A 264 -6.73 -16.49 27.74
C GLU A 264 -7.81 -16.49 28.83
N PHE A 265 -9.06 -16.20 28.47
CA PHE A 265 -10.19 -16.14 29.40
C PHE A 265 -10.85 -17.51 29.60
N THR A 266 -10.94 -18.33 28.55
CA THR A 266 -11.66 -19.62 28.61
C THR A 266 -10.73 -20.83 28.69
N GLY A 267 -9.44 -20.67 28.40
CA GLY A 267 -8.47 -21.76 28.30
C GLY A 267 -8.71 -22.72 27.11
N VAL A 268 -9.68 -22.42 26.25
CA VAL A 268 -10.05 -23.27 25.11
C VAL A 268 -9.09 -23.01 23.94
N LYS A 269 -8.58 -24.08 23.34
CA LYS A 269 -7.82 -24.03 22.09
C LYS A 269 -8.77 -23.81 20.93
N ASP A 270 -8.47 -22.82 20.08
CA ASP A 270 -9.22 -22.53 18.86
C ASP A 270 -8.24 -22.04 17.76
N LEU A 271 -8.77 -21.71 16.58
CA LEU A 271 -7.99 -21.13 15.47
C LEU A 271 -8.25 -19.62 15.35
N ARG A 272 -7.20 -18.88 15.00
CA ARG A 272 -7.29 -17.45 14.63
C ARG A 272 -6.58 -17.19 13.33
N GLY A 273 -7.03 -16.16 12.61
CA GLY A 273 -6.43 -15.77 11.34
C GLY A 273 -5.01 -15.23 11.54
N VAL A 274 -4.10 -15.61 10.63
CA VAL A 274 -2.78 -14.99 10.52
C VAL A 274 -2.97 -13.58 9.94
N PRO A 275 -2.47 -12.52 10.62
CA PRO A 275 -2.77 -11.15 10.24
C PRO A 275 -2.09 -10.75 8.94
N PHE A 276 -2.63 -9.73 8.29
CA PHE A 276 -2.03 -9.10 7.12
C PHE A 276 -2.41 -7.62 7.04
N VAL A 277 -1.76 -6.89 6.15
CA VAL A 277 -2.05 -5.49 5.87
C VAL A 277 -2.78 -5.39 4.53
N VAL A 278 -3.78 -4.53 4.46
CA VAL A 278 -4.51 -4.20 3.23
C VAL A 278 -4.00 -2.89 2.62
N PRO A 279 -4.14 -2.69 1.28
CA PRO A 279 -3.67 -1.46 0.64
C PRO A 279 -4.34 -0.18 1.15
N GLY A 280 -5.58 -0.26 1.62
CA GLY A 280 -6.36 0.89 2.08
C GLY A 280 -7.62 0.47 2.82
N GLY A 281 -8.25 1.36 3.57
CA GLY A 281 -9.34 1.00 4.48
C GLY A 281 -10.57 0.35 3.88
N ARG A 282 -10.86 0.65 2.61
CA ARG A 282 -11.99 0.09 1.87
C ARG A 282 -11.78 -1.38 1.49
N PHE A 283 -10.54 -1.84 1.48
CA PHE A 283 -10.18 -3.21 1.13
C PHE A 283 -10.21 -4.13 2.36
N ASN A 284 -10.59 -5.38 2.14
CA ASN A 284 -10.57 -6.43 3.17
C ASN A 284 -9.74 -7.65 2.77
N GLU A 285 -9.17 -7.63 1.56
CA GLU A 285 -8.43 -8.71 0.95
C GLU A 285 -6.92 -8.50 1.05
N LEU A 286 -6.18 -9.60 1.16
CA LEU A 286 -4.73 -9.62 0.99
C LEU A 286 -4.40 -9.49 -0.49
N TYR A 287 -3.66 -8.44 -0.88
CA TYR A 287 -3.18 -8.24 -2.25
C TYR A 287 -1.76 -8.78 -2.43
N GLY A 288 -1.38 -9.13 -3.67
CA GLY A 288 -0.09 -9.75 -3.97
C GLY A 288 1.11 -8.81 -3.79
N TRP A 289 1.31 -7.90 -4.74
CA TRP A 289 2.54 -7.08 -4.78
C TRP A 289 2.55 -5.89 -3.80
N ASP A 290 1.37 -5.37 -3.42
CA ASP A 290 1.22 -4.33 -2.40
C ASP A 290 1.87 -4.77 -1.08
N SER A 291 1.62 -6.01 -0.66
CA SER A 291 2.15 -6.54 0.60
C SER A 291 3.68 -6.64 0.64
N TYR A 292 4.37 -6.72 -0.51
CA TYR A 292 5.83 -6.58 -0.53
C TYR A 292 6.24 -5.15 -0.19
N MET A 293 5.59 -4.16 -0.82
CA MET A 293 5.88 -2.74 -0.57
C MET A 293 5.56 -2.38 0.88
N GLU A 294 4.40 -2.79 1.37
CA GLU A 294 4.01 -2.64 2.78
C GLU A 294 5.01 -3.29 3.72
N SER A 295 5.51 -4.49 3.40
CA SER A 295 6.55 -5.16 4.21
C SER A 295 7.81 -4.32 4.35
N LEU A 296 8.24 -3.60 3.31
CA LEU A 296 9.39 -2.70 3.43
C LEU A 296 9.14 -1.61 4.47
N GLY A 297 7.93 -1.04 4.50
CA GLY A 297 7.52 -0.06 5.51
C GLY A 297 7.38 -0.66 6.91
N LEU A 298 6.75 -1.82 7.02
CA LEU A 298 6.54 -2.54 8.29
C LEU A 298 7.87 -2.91 8.96
N LEU A 299 8.86 -3.35 8.18
CA LEU A 299 10.18 -3.69 8.70
C LEU A 299 10.93 -2.45 9.24
N VAL A 300 10.74 -1.28 8.62
CA VAL A 300 11.27 0.01 9.11
C VAL A 300 10.53 0.46 10.38
N SER A 301 9.23 0.17 10.47
CA SER A 301 8.38 0.46 11.64
C SER A 301 8.46 -0.62 12.74
N ASP A 302 9.43 -1.55 12.68
CA ASP A 302 9.59 -2.68 13.61
C ASP A 302 8.35 -3.58 13.79
N ARG A 303 7.46 -3.60 12.80
CA ARG A 303 6.31 -4.50 12.68
C ARG A 303 6.64 -5.78 11.90
N VAL A 304 7.73 -6.42 12.31
CA VAL A 304 8.25 -7.66 11.70
C VAL A 304 7.22 -8.79 11.76
N ASP A 305 6.39 -8.79 12.81
CA ASP A 305 5.27 -9.72 13.00
C ASP A 305 4.34 -9.74 11.78
N LEU A 306 3.91 -8.57 11.30
CA LEU A 306 2.97 -8.47 10.18
C LEU A 306 3.61 -8.87 8.85
N ALA A 307 4.86 -8.46 8.59
CA ALA A 307 5.58 -8.85 7.39
C ALA A 307 5.78 -10.38 7.32
N LYS A 308 6.15 -11.01 8.44
CA LYS A 308 6.24 -12.47 8.56
C LYS A 308 4.89 -13.14 8.30
N SER A 309 3.82 -12.62 8.88
CA SER A 309 2.46 -13.15 8.69
C SER A 309 2.00 -13.09 7.24
N MET A 310 2.30 -12.02 6.50
CA MET A 310 1.97 -11.93 5.07
C MET A 310 2.76 -12.94 4.22
N VAL A 311 4.04 -13.18 4.51
CA VAL A 311 4.80 -14.26 3.85
C VAL A 311 4.17 -15.63 4.12
N THR A 312 3.73 -15.89 5.35
CA THR A 312 3.00 -17.12 5.71
C THR A 312 1.70 -17.26 4.92
N ASN A 313 0.93 -16.18 4.77
CA ASN A 313 -0.28 -16.19 3.95
C ASN A 313 0.02 -16.44 2.46
N PHE A 314 1.10 -15.89 1.90
CA PHE A 314 1.51 -16.21 0.53
C PHE A 314 1.93 -17.66 0.35
N CYS A 315 2.66 -18.23 1.32
CA CYS A 315 2.99 -19.66 1.30
C CYS A 315 1.72 -20.52 1.33
N PHE A 316 0.71 -20.13 2.11
CA PHE A 316 -0.60 -20.78 2.12
C PHE A 316 -1.30 -20.69 0.75
N CYS A 317 -1.35 -19.50 0.14
CA CYS A 317 -1.95 -19.31 -1.18
C CYS A 317 -1.24 -20.16 -2.25
N ILE A 318 0.08 -20.20 -2.25
CA ILE A 318 0.83 -21.03 -3.22
C ILE A 318 0.59 -22.52 -2.97
N LYS A 319 0.58 -22.95 -1.70
CA LYS A 319 0.34 -24.35 -1.35
C LYS A 319 -1.03 -24.82 -1.85
N HIS A 320 -2.08 -24.03 -1.62
CA HIS A 320 -3.47 -24.45 -1.81
C HIS A 320 -4.14 -23.95 -3.11
N TYR A 321 -3.72 -22.81 -3.64
CA TYR A 321 -4.27 -22.17 -4.85
C TYR A 321 -3.25 -22.12 -6.01
N GLY A 322 -2.04 -22.63 -5.77
CA GLY A 322 -0.99 -22.82 -6.76
C GLY A 322 -0.19 -21.56 -7.11
N LYS A 323 -0.58 -20.38 -6.58
CA LYS A 323 0.03 -19.08 -6.87
C LYS A 323 -0.27 -18.06 -5.76
N ILE A 324 0.52 -16.98 -5.67
CA ILE A 324 0.05 -15.75 -5.04
C ILE A 324 -1.10 -15.20 -5.90
N LEU A 325 -2.22 -14.91 -5.25
CA LEU A 325 -3.41 -14.38 -5.93
C LEU A 325 -3.31 -12.86 -6.07
N ASN A 326 -4.04 -12.29 -7.03
CA ASN A 326 -4.22 -10.84 -7.10
C ASN A 326 -4.82 -10.32 -5.78
N ALA A 327 -5.96 -10.89 -5.37
CA ALA A 327 -6.46 -10.82 -4.00
C ALA A 327 -7.15 -12.13 -3.60
N ASN A 328 -7.40 -12.38 -2.32
CA ASN A 328 -7.96 -13.66 -1.84
C ASN A 328 -9.51 -13.76 -1.99
N ARG A 329 -10.04 -13.59 -3.20
CA ARG A 329 -11.45 -13.85 -3.59
C ARG A 329 -11.54 -14.87 -4.72
N SER A 330 -12.67 -15.56 -4.84
CA SER A 330 -12.88 -16.64 -5.82
C SER A 330 -12.58 -16.23 -7.27
N TYR A 331 -13.05 -15.06 -7.71
CA TYR A 331 -12.82 -14.54 -9.07
C TYR A 331 -11.35 -14.18 -9.39
N TYR A 332 -10.46 -14.20 -8.39
CA TYR A 332 -9.02 -14.05 -8.58
C TYR A 332 -8.25 -15.39 -8.65
N LEU A 333 -8.89 -16.56 -8.52
CA LEU A 333 -8.20 -17.87 -8.52
C LEU A 333 -7.33 -18.13 -9.77
N CYS A 334 -7.72 -17.56 -10.91
CA CYS A 334 -6.96 -17.65 -12.16
C CYS A 334 -5.93 -16.53 -12.38
N ARG A 335 -5.82 -15.56 -11.46
CA ARG A 335 -5.03 -14.34 -11.64
C ARG A 335 -4.04 -14.11 -10.49
N SER A 336 -2.80 -13.80 -10.84
CA SER A 336 -1.72 -13.48 -9.91
C SER A 336 -1.45 -11.97 -9.86
N GLN A 337 -0.27 -11.60 -9.36
CA GLN A 337 0.32 -10.26 -9.38
C GLN A 337 1.86 -10.36 -9.45
N PRO A 338 2.61 -9.26 -9.67
CA PRO A 338 4.07 -9.29 -9.78
C PRO A 338 4.77 -10.01 -8.59
N PRO A 339 5.63 -11.02 -8.85
CA PRO A 339 6.13 -11.91 -7.79
C PRO A 339 7.33 -11.34 -7.02
N PHE A 340 7.18 -11.14 -5.70
CA PHE A 340 8.22 -10.60 -4.79
C PHE A 340 8.56 -11.51 -3.59
N LEU A 341 8.02 -12.74 -3.52
CA LEU A 341 8.10 -13.58 -2.32
C LEU A 341 9.52 -13.85 -1.82
N THR A 342 10.48 -14.06 -2.74
CA THR A 342 11.86 -14.40 -2.40
C THR A 342 12.57 -13.27 -1.65
N ASP A 343 12.52 -12.04 -2.19
CA ASP A 343 13.09 -10.86 -1.55
C ASP A 343 12.34 -10.51 -0.24
N MET A 344 11.01 -10.62 -0.25
CA MET A 344 10.17 -10.40 0.93
C MET A 344 10.58 -11.34 2.09
N ALA A 345 10.68 -12.63 1.82
CA ALA A 345 11.04 -13.64 2.82
C ALA A 345 12.47 -13.47 3.34
N LEU A 346 13.42 -13.13 2.46
CA LEU A 346 14.81 -12.87 2.87
C LEU A 346 14.91 -11.66 3.80
N ARG A 347 14.21 -10.56 3.49
CA ARG A 347 14.20 -9.37 4.34
C ARG A 347 13.58 -9.63 5.71
N VAL A 348 12.48 -10.40 5.76
CA VAL A 348 11.89 -10.84 7.03
C VAL A 348 12.86 -11.74 7.79
N TYR A 349 13.47 -12.72 7.11
CA TYR A 349 14.42 -13.65 7.71
C TYR A 349 15.59 -12.95 8.41
N GLU A 350 16.16 -11.92 7.79
CA GLU A 350 17.25 -11.14 8.41
C GLU A 350 16.85 -10.49 9.74
N ARG A 351 15.56 -10.16 9.93
CA ARG A 351 15.04 -9.60 11.19
C ARG A 351 14.69 -10.68 12.21
N ILE A 352 14.27 -11.87 11.78
CA ILE A 352 13.83 -12.96 12.66
C ILE A 352 14.89 -14.04 12.90
N LYS A 353 16.09 -13.91 12.33
CA LYS A 353 17.18 -14.89 12.46
C LYS A 353 17.45 -15.42 13.89
N PRO A 354 17.30 -14.63 14.97
CA PRO A 354 17.45 -15.13 16.33
C PRO A 354 16.33 -16.08 16.79
N GLU A 355 15.18 -16.11 16.10
CA GLU A 355 14.06 -16.99 16.43
C GLU A 355 14.38 -18.46 16.09
N PRO A 356 13.97 -19.43 16.93
CA PRO A 356 14.24 -20.86 16.72
C PRO A 356 13.77 -21.41 15.36
N ASP A 357 12.61 -20.96 14.89
CA ASP A 357 11.96 -21.48 13.67
C ASP A 357 12.24 -20.64 12.42
N SER A 358 13.16 -19.68 12.51
CA SER A 358 13.48 -18.75 11.41
C SER A 358 13.96 -19.46 10.14
N LEU A 359 14.76 -20.52 10.28
CA LEU A 359 15.24 -21.30 9.14
C LEU A 359 14.12 -22.12 8.49
N GLU A 360 13.17 -22.61 9.27
CA GLU A 360 11.99 -23.31 8.75
C GLU A 360 11.08 -22.34 7.99
N PHE A 361 10.88 -21.13 8.52
CA PHE A 361 10.18 -20.05 7.80
C PHE A 361 10.81 -19.79 6.43
N LEU A 362 12.14 -19.60 6.38
CA LEU A 362 12.85 -19.39 5.12
C LEU A 362 12.71 -20.59 4.18
N ARG A 363 12.77 -21.82 4.72
CA ARG A 363 12.60 -23.05 3.95
C ARG A 363 11.21 -23.12 3.30
N GLN A 364 10.15 -22.83 4.04
CA GLN A 364 8.78 -22.80 3.53
C GLN A 364 8.58 -21.74 2.45
N ALA A 365 9.15 -20.56 2.63
CA ALA A 365 9.11 -19.50 1.63
C ALA A 365 9.83 -19.92 0.33
N MET A 366 11.02 -20.54 0.43
CA MET A 366 11.75 -21.01 -0.75
C MET A 366 11.03 -22.16 -1.46
N LEU A 367 10.44 -23.11 -0.72
CA LEU A 367 9.62 -24.18 -1.32
C LEU A 367 8.43 -23.61 -2.08
N SER A 368 7.74 -22.63 -1.48
CA SER A 368 6.61 -21.96 -2.10
C SER A 368 7.05 -21.18 -3.35
N ALA A 369 8.14 -20.41 -3.27
CA ALA A 369 8.67 -19.67 -4.42
C ALA A 369 9.11 -20.59 -5.57
N ILE A 370 9.73 -21.75 -5.27
CA ILE A 370 10.11 -22.76 -6.26
C ILE A 370 8.86 -23.36 -6.93
N LYS A 371 7.83 -23.69 -6.14
CA LYS A 371 6.54 -24.18 -6.67
C LYS A 371 5.94 -23.14 -7.61
N GLU A 372 5.76 -21.90 -7.14
CA GLU A 372 5.19 -20.79 -7.92
C GLU A 372 5.97 -20.53 -9.22
N TYR A 373 7.30 -20.50 -9.16
CA TYR A 373 8.15 -20.36 -10.33
C TYR A 373 7.85 -21.44 -11.39
N HIS A 374 7.70 -22.70 -10.95
CA HIS A 374 7.50 -23.84 -11.85
C HIS A 374 6.05 -24.06 -12.31
N SER A 375 5.05 -23.77 -11.48
CA SER A 375 3.64 -23.98 -11.80
C SER A 375 2.97 -22.79 -12.46
N VAL A 376 3.52 -21.58 -12.30
CA VAL A 376 2.90 -20.33 -12.76
C VAL A 376 3.74 -19.66 -13.83
N TRP A 377 4.93 -19.19 -13.45
CA TRP A 377 5.68 -18.23 -14.26
C TRP A 377 6.50 -18.88 -15.39
N MET A 378 7.03 -20.08 -15.12
CA MET A 378 7.73 -20.92 -16.11
C MET A 378 6.88 -22.08 -16.60
N SER A 379 5.57 -21.90 -16.59
CA SER A 379 4.60 -22.80 -17.22
C SER A 379 3.85 -22.05 -18.32
N GLU A 380 3.48 -22.78 -19.37
CA GLU A 380 2.50 -22.28 -20.32
C GLU A 380 1.15 -22.05 -19.61
N PRO A 381 0.38 -21.02 -20.00
CA PRO A 381 0.61 -20.14 -21.16
C PRO A 381 1.51 -18.92 -20.89
N ARG A 382 1.95 -18.67 -19.65
CA ARG A 382 2.77 -17.50 -19.31
C ARG A 382 4.16 -17.55 -19.94
N LEU A 383 4.80 -18.72 -19.88
CA LEU A 383 6.05 -18.98 -20.59
C LEU A 383 5.84 -18.87 -22.11
N ASP A 384 6.66 -18.07 -22.77
CA ASP A 384 6.81 -18.11 -24.22
C ASP A 384 7.94 -19.09 -24.59
N PRO A 385 7.65 -20.21 -25.26
CA PRO A 385 8.66 -21.20 -25.61
C PRO A 385 9.70 -20.69 -26.63
N ALA A 386 9.35 -19.69 -27.45
CA ALA A 386 10.24 -19.18 -28.49
C ALA A 386 11.39 -18.34 -27.92
N THR A 387 11.08 -17.41 -27.02
CA THR A 387 12.10 -16.58 -26.34
C THR A 387 12.64 -17.24 -25.08
N GLY A 388 11.83 -18.06 -24.39
CA GLY A 388 12.12 -18.56 -23.05
C GLY A 388 11.86 -17.55 -21.93
N LEU A 389 11.23 -16.42 -22.25
CA LEU A 389 10.78 -15.39 -21.30
C LEU A 389 9.31 -15.59 -20.92
N SER A 390 8.88 -14.94 -19.83
CA SER A 390 7.52 -15.06 -19.32
C SER A 390 6.71 -13.79 -19.59
N ARG A 391 5.39 -13.97 -19.65
CA ARG A 391 4.37 -12.93 -19.89
C ARG A 391 3.30 -13.00 -18.82
N TYR A 392 2.64 -11.89 -18.57
CA TYR A 392 1.37 -11.90 -17.84
C TYR A 392 0.30 -12.47 -18.76
N ARG A 393 -0.11 -13.73 -18.53
CA ARG A 393 -1.06 -14.43 -19.42
C ARG A 393 -1.94 -15.37 -18.59
N PRO A 394 -2.85 -14.82 -17.77
CA PRO A 394 -3.72 -15.61 -16.90
C PRO A 394 -4.72 -16.44 -17.70
N SER A 395 -5.16 -17.56 -17.13
CA SER A 395 -5.99 -18.56 -17.80
C SER A 395 -7.50 -18.32 -17.71
N GLY A 396 -7.95 -17.28 -16.98
CA GLY A 396 -9.38 -17.01 -16.77
C GLY A 396 -10.16 -16.83 -18.08
N VAL A 397 -11.47 -17.08 -18.04
CA VAL A 397 -12.38 -17.02 -19.20
C VAL A 397 -13.61 -16.16 -18.90
N GLY A 398 -14.28 -15.67 -19.94
CA GLY A 398 -15.47 -14.82 -19.81
C GLY A 398 -15.15 -13.36 -19.43
N VAL A 399 -16.20 -12.61 -19.12
CA VAL A 399 -16.13 -11.22 -18.63
C VAL A 399 -15.75 -11.22 -17.13
N PRO A 400 -14.76 -10.43 -16.70
CA PRO A 400 -14.43 -10.28 -15.28
C PRO A 400 -15.64 -9.77 -14.47
N PRO A 401 -16.11 -10.50 -13.44
CA PRO A 401 -17.33 -10.13 -12.70
C PRO A 401 -17.12 -8.96 -11.72
N GLU A 402 -15.89 -8.70 -11.31
CA GLU A 402 -15.56 -7.78 -10.21
C GLU A 402 -15.49 -6.30 -10.64
N THR A 403 -15.63 -6.03 -11.93
CA THR A 403 -15.71 -4.66 -12.45
C THR A 403 -17.08 -4.06 -12.16
N GLU A 404 -17.19 -2.74 -12.28
CA GLU A 404 -18.50 -2.09 -12.27
C GLU A 404 -19.41 -2.65 -13.37
N PRO A 405 -20.73 -2.75 -13.15
CA PRO A 405 -21.65 -3.33 -14.13
C PRO A 405 -21.56 -2.69 -15.52
N SER A 406 -21.33 -1.38 -15.60
CA SER A 406 -21.24 -0.62 -16.85
C SER A 406 -19.86 -0.61 -17.51
N HIS A 407 -18.83 -1.17 -16.85
CA HIS A 407 -17.42 -1.01 -17.25
C HIS A 407 -17.16 -1.47 -18.70
N PHE A 408 -17.76 -2.59 -19.10
CA PHE A 408 -17.57 -3.18 -20.44
C PHE A 408 -18.72 -2.89 -21.42
N TYR A 409 -19.67 -2.00 -21.09
CA TYR A 409 -20.83 -1.71 -21.95
C TYR A 409 -20.40 -1.29 -23.36
N HIS A 410 -19.52 -0.30 -23.45
CA HIS A 410 -19.01 0.21 -24.73
C HIS A 410 -18.29 -0.84 -25.60
N ILE A 411 -17.74 -1.90 -24.99
CA ILE A 411 -17.09 -3.01 -25.70
C ILE A 411 -18.10 -4.06 -26.14
N LEU A 412 -19.05 -4.42 -25.28
CA LEU A 412 -19.94 -5.57 -25.49
C LEU A 412 -21.24 -5.21 -26.20
N THR A 413 -21.76 -3.99 -26.06
CA THR A 413 -23.00 -3.52 -26.71
C THR A 413 -22.97 -3.69 -28.23
N PRO A 414 -21.90 -3.30 -28.97
CA PRO A 414 -21.87 -3.52 -30.42
C PRO A 414 -21.98 -5.00 -30.83
N TYR A 415 -21.49 -5.92 -30.00
CA TYR A 415 -21.65 -7.35 -30.24
C TYR A 415 -23.06 -7.82 -29.89
N ALA A 416 -23.63 -7.37 -28.77
CA ALA A 416 -25.01 -7.70 -28.41
C ALA A 416 -26.00 -7.30 -29.53
N GLU A 417 -25.86 -6.09 -30.06
CA GLU A 417 -26.66 -5.59 -31.20
C GLU A 417 -26.45 -6.43 -32.47
N LYS A 418 -25.20 -6.79 -32.79
CA LYS A 418 -24.87 -7.64 -33.94
C LYS A 418 -25.54 -9.02 -33.87
N TYR A 419 -25.68 -9.59 -32.67
CA TYR A 419 -26.34 -10.88 -32.45
C TYR A 419 -27.84 -10.76 -32.16
N GLY A 420 -28.41 -9.54 -32.13
CA GLY A 420 -29.83 -9.30 -31.86
C GLY A 420 -30.28 -9.74 -30.46
N MET A 421 -29.39 -9.66 -29.46
CA MET A 421 -29.65 -10.06 -28.07
C MET A 421 -29.71 -8.83 -27.16
N SER A 422 -30.34 -8.95 -25.99
CA SER A 422 -30.12 -7.97 -24.92
C SER A 422 -28.66 -8.02 -24.43
N PHE A 423 -28.22 -6.99 -23.72
CA PHE A 423 -26.88 -6.94 -23.16
C PHE A 423 -26.62 -8.12 -22.21
N GLU A 424 -27.56 -8.36 -21.28
CA GLU A 424 -27.47 -9.42 -20.27
C GLU A 424 -27.48 -10.81 -20.92
N GLU A 425 -28.37 -11.04 -21.89
CA GLU A 425 -28.45 -12.29 -22.66
C GLU A 425 -27.14 -12.56 -23.41
N PHE A 426 -26.56 -11.53 -24.03
CA PHE A 426 -25.29 -11.63 -24.73
C PHE A 426 -24.15 -11.98 -23.78
N VAL A 427 -24.02 -11.27 -22.66
CA VAL A 427 -22.98 -11.53 -21.65
C VAL A 427 -23.10 -12.95 -21.11
N GLN A 428 -24.31 -13.39 -20.79
CA GLN A 428 -24.54 -14.77 -20.32
C GLN A 428 -24.16 -15.79 -21.40
N ALA A 429 -24.61 -15.60 -22.64
CA ALA A 429 -24.32 -16.50 -23.76
C ALA A 429 -22.81 -16.57 -24.08
N TYR A 430 -22.10 -15.46 -23.97
CA TYR A 430 -20.65 -15.39 -24.10
C TYR A 430 -19.95 -16.11 -22.95
N ASN A 431 -20.31 -15.80 -21.69
CA ASN A 431 -19.69 -16.39 -20.51
C ASN A 431 -19.82 -17.92 -20.50
N ILE A 432 -21.00 -18.48 -20.76
CA ILE A 432 -21.20 -19.94 -20.76
C ILE A 432 -20.60 -20.63 -22.00
N GLY A 433 -20.02 -19.88 -22.94
CA GLY A 433 -19.39 -20.40 -24.16
C GLY A 433 -20.37 -20.83 -25.25
N LYS A 434 -21.64 -20.41 -25.16
CA LYS A 434 -22.65 -20.59 -26.23
C LYS A 434 -22.28 -19.76 -27.45
N LEU A 435 -21.76 -18.54 -27.24
CA LEU A 435 -21.14 -17.72 -28.26
C LEU A 435 -19.62 -17.78 -28.11
N LYS A 436 -18.92 -18.08 -29.20
CA LYS A 436 -17.45 -18.05 -29.27
C LYS A 436 -17.02 -16.92 -30.18
N ILE A 437 -16.39 -15.90 -29.60
CA ILE A 437 -16.02 -14.67 -30.29
C ILE A 437 -14.53 -14.43 -30.01
N PRO A 438 -13.63 -14.94 -30.88
CA PRO A 438 -12.19 -14.89 -30.65
C PRO A 438 -11.65 -13.49 -30.37
N GLU A 439 -12.23 -12.46 -30.98
CA GLU A 439 -11.84 -11.07 -30.78
C GLU A 439 -12.12 -10.58 -29.35
N LEU A 440 -13.22 -11.02 -28.74
CA LEU A 440 -13.52 -10.74 -27.34
C LEU A 440 -12.66 -11.59 -26.41
N ASP A 441 -12.39 -12.84 -26.77
CA ASP A 441 -11.51 -13.72 -25.99
C ASP A 441 -10.10 -13.12 -25.90
N GLU A 442 -9.57 -12.59 -27.01
CA GLU A 442 -8.30 -11.88 -27.04
C GLU A 442 -8.35 -10.58 -26.21
N TYR A 443 -9.41 -9.77 -26.36
CA TYR A 443 -9.59 -8.55 -25.55
C TYR A 443 -9.55 -8.85 -24.05
N PHE A 444 -10.34 -9.81 -23.57
CA PHE A 444 -10.40 -10.13 -22.15
C PHE A 444 -9.16 -10.87 -21.64
N LEU A 445 -8.44 -11.58 -22.51
CA LEU A 445 -7.12 -12.09 -22.18
C LEU A 445 -6.15 -10.94 -21.88
N HIS A 446 -6.16 -9.89 -22.71
CA HIS A 446 -5.34 -8.70 -22.48
C HIS A 446 -5.78 -7.95 -21.23
N ASP A 447 -7.08 -7.69 -21.01
CA ASP A 447 -7.57 -7.04 -19.77
C ASP A 447 -7.11 -7.77 -18.51
N ARG A 448 -7.29 -9.10 -18.45
CA ARG A 448 -6.83 -9.88 -17.30
C ARG A 448 -5.31 -9.84 -17.13
N ALA A 449 -4.55 -9.82 -18.23
CA ALA A 449 -3.11 -9.67 -18.19
C ALA A 449 -2.68 -8.30 -17.65
N VAL A 450 -3.37 -7.21 -18.02
CA VAL A 450 -3.13 -5.88 -17.44
C VAL A 450 -3.31 -5.93 -15.92
N ARG A 451 -4.41 -6.51 -15.43
CA ARG A 451 -4.67 -6.67 -13.98
C ARG A 451 -3.64 -7.56 -13.27
N GLU A 452 -3.12 -8.58 -13.94
CA GLU A 452 -2.06 -9.44 -13.40
C GLU A 452 -0.70 -8.72 -13.33
N SER A 453 -0.47 -7.73 -14.20
CA SER A 453 0.74 -6.91 -14.18
C SER A 453 0.77 -5.89 -13.04
N GLY A 454 -0.37 -5.63 -12.39
CA GLY A 454 -0.57 -4.56 -11.41
C GLY A 454 -0.65 -3.14 -12.00
N HIS A 455 -0.48 -2.99 -13.31
CA HIS A 455 -0.51 -1.69 -14.00
C HIS A 455 -1.83 -1.47 -14.76
N ASP A 456 -2.96 -1.78 -14.11
CA ASP A 456 -4.33 -1.57 -14.61
C ASP A 456 -4.81 -0.13 -14.35
N THR A 457 -4.90 0.77 -15.35
CA THR A 457 -4.48 0.59 -16.76
C THR A 457 -3.36 1.54 -17.21
N SER A 458 -2.69 1.16 -18.29
CA SER A 458 -1.61 1.91 -18.96
C SER A 458 -1.61 1.61 -20.45
N TYR A 459 -1.39 2.63 -21.28
CA TYR A 459 -1.24 2.48 -22.73
C TYR A 459 -0.04 1.64 -23.16
N ARG A 460 0.90 1.36 -22.25
CA ARG A 460 1.93 0.33 -22.45
C ARG A 460 1.32 -1.06 -22.69
N LEU A 461 0.19 -1.35 -22.06
CA LEU A 461 -0.34 -2.71 -21.87
C LEU A 461 -1.72 -2.93 -22.49
N GLU A 462 -2.50 -1.88 -22.70
CA GLU A 462 -3.84 -1.95 -23.30
C GLU A 462 -3.84 -2.74 -24.62
N LYS A 463 -4.68 -3.79 -24.70
CA LYS A 463 -4.85 -4.66 -25.89
C LYS A 463 -3.59 -5.41 -26.35
N VAL A 464 -2.50 -5.39 -25.58
CA VAL A 464 -1.23 -6.05 -25.99
C VAL A 464 -0.55 -6.83 -24.86
N CYS A 465 -0.87 -6.56 -23.58
CA CYS A 465 -0.19 -7.09 -22.40
C CYS A 465 0.10 -8.60 -22.43
N ALA A 466 -0.90 -9.43 -22.74
CA ALA A 466 -0.75 -10.89 -22.80
C ALA A 466 0.26 -11.44 -23.83
N ASN A 467 0.69 -10.60 -24.76
CA ASN A 467 1.70 -10.94 -25.77
C ASN A 467 3.09 -10.41 -25.38
N LEU A 468 3.18 -9.49 -24.43
CA LEU A 468 4.42 -8.86 -24.03
C LEU A 468 5.19 -9.72 -23.02
N ALA A 469 6.41 -10.10 -23.39
CA ALA A 469 7.43 -10.41 -22.41
C ALA A 469 7.91 -9.07 -21.87
N THR A 470 7.50 -8.74 -20.67
CA THR A 470 7.71 -7.42 -20.07
C THR A 470 9.00 -7.38 -19.25
N VAL A 471 9.65 -6.21 -19.21
CA VAL A 471 10.88 -6.00 -18.43
C VAL A 471 10.63 -6.20 -16.94
N ASP A 472 9.46 -5.81 -16.46
CA ASP A 472 9.03 -5.97 -15.06
C ASP A 472 9.12 -7.42 -14.59
N LEU A 473 8.28 -8.32 -15.12
CA LEU A 473 8.16 -9.71 -14.74
C LEU A 473 9.48 -10.45 -14.90
N ASN A 474 10.17 -10.24 -16.02
CA ASN A 474 11.40 -10.98 -16.28
C ASN A 474 12.55 -10.53 -15.35
N CYS A 475 12.56 -9.27 -14.88
CA CYS A 475 13.45 -8.86 -13.80
C CYS A 475 13.09 -9.53 -12.46
N LEU A 476 11.80 -9.65 -12.14
CA LEU A 476 11.36 -10.31 -10.91
C LEU A 476 11.68 -11.81 -10.91
N LEU A 477 11.56 -12.48 -12.06
CA LEU A 477 11.95 -13.88 -12.22
C LEU A 477 13.46 -14.08 -12.15
N TYR A 478 14.25 -13.14 -12.68
CA TYR A 478 15.70 -13.15 -12.47
C TYR A 478 16.03 -13.05 -10.98
N LYS A 479 15.33 -12.17 -10.25
CA LYS A 479 15.50 -12.02 -8.81
C LYS A 479 15.15 -13.31 -8.05
N TYR A 480 14.04 -13.98 -8.39
CA TYR A 480 13.69 -15.30 -7.86
C TYR A 480 14.82 -16.30 -8.08
N GLU A 481 15.36 -16.38 -9.31
CA GLU A 481 16.42 -17.33 -9.65
C GLU A 481 17.69 -17.08 -8.83
N VAL A 482 18.11 -15.82 -8.69
CA VAL A 482 19.30 -15.43 -7.92
C VAL A 482 19.09 -15.65 -6.43
N ASP A 483 17.95 -15.25 -5.88
CA ASP A 483 17.65 -15.38 -4.46
C ASP A 483 17.54 -16.86 -4.05
N ILE A 484 16.87 -17.69 -4.85
CA ILE A 484 16.82 -19.14 -4.61
C ILE A 484 18.23 -19.72 -4.68
N ALA A 485 19.01 -19.43 -5.72
CA ALA A 485 20.37 -19.94 -5.84
C ALA A 485 21.22 -19.62 -4.60
N ARG A 486 21.24 -18.34 -4.20
CA ARG A 486 21.98 -17.88 -3.03
C ARG A 486 21.48 -18.55 -1.75
N THR A 487 20.16 -18.62 -1.56
CA THR A 487 19.58 -19.18 -0.34
C THR A 487 19.91 -20.67 -0.19
N LEU A 488 19.83 -21.44 -1.27
CA LEU A 488 20.22 -22.85 -1.29
C LEU A 488 21.68 -23.04 -0.87
N ARG A 489 22.57 -22.22 -1.42
CA ARG A 489 24.01 -22.27 -1.13
C ARG A 489 24.31 -21.90 0.32
N ASP A 490 23.76 -20.79 0.78
CA ASP A 490 24.13 -20.17 2.06
C ASP A 490 23.45 -20.84 3.26
N PHE A 491 22.22 -21.35 3.10
CA PHE A 491 21.40 -21.85 4.22
C PHE A 491 21.06 -23.34 4.15
N PHE A 492 21.07 -23.95 2.96
CA PHE A 492 20.62 -25.33 2.77
C PHE A 492 21.72 -26.25 2.24
N LYS A 493 23.00 -25.90 2.44
CA LYS A 493 24.17 -26.71 2.04
C LYS A 493 24.10 -27.14 0.56
N ASP A 494 23.63 -26.22 -0.29
CA ASP A 494 23.43 -26.39 -1.73
C ASP A 494 22.39 -27.45 -2.14
N LYS A 495 21.57 -27.93 -1.20
CA LYS A 495 20.56 -28.97 -1.46
C LYS A 495 19.29 -28.77 -0.64
N LEU A 496 18.22 -28.32 -1.29
CA LEU A 496 16.88 -28.28 -0.70
C LEU A 496 16.02 -29.41 -1.27
N TYR A 497 15.60 -30.32 -0.41
CA TYR A 497 14.64 -31.36 -0.78
C TYR A 497 13.24 -30.77 -0.98
N ILE A 498 12.59 -31.15 -2.08
CA ILE A 498 11.26 -30.68 -2.46
C ILE A 498 10.23 -31.76 -2.10
N PRO A 499 9.37 -31.53 -1.09
CA PRO A 499 8.28 -32.45 -0.76
C PRO A 499 7.30 -32.60 -1.94
N PRO A 500 6.64 -33.76 -2.11
CA PRO A 500 5.72 -34.01 -3.22
C PRO A 500 4.67 -32.91 -3.44
N GLU A 501 4.12 -32.34 -2.37
CA GLU A 501 3.10 -31.27 -2.40
C GLU A 501 3.61 -29.92 -2.93
N PHE A 502 4.93 -29.74 -3.01
CA PHE A 502 5.60 -28.58 -3.61
C PHE A 502 6.18 -28.87 -4.99
N ARG A 503 6.08 -30.11 -5.48
CA ARG A 503 6.46 -30.44 -6.86
C ARG A 503 5.35 -30.02 -7.81
N ALA A 504 5.75 -29.49 -8.94
CA ALA A 504 4.91 -29.07 -10.05
C ALA A 504 5.39 -29.78 -11.32
N LYS A 505 4.61 -29.70 -12.41
CA LYS A 505 4.95 -30.33 -13.70
C LYS A 505 6.39 -30.02 -14.18
N GLY A 506 6.89 -28.81 -13.89
CA GLY A 506 8.25 -28.38 -14.26
C GLY A 506 9.39 -28.98 -13.42
N ASN A 507 9.12 -29.62 -12.27
CA ASN A 507 10.09 -30.24 -11.38
C ASN A 507 9.59 -31.55 -10.72
N GLU A 508 8.62 -32.22 -11.34
CA GLU A 508 7.89 -33.37 -10.77
C GLU A 508 8.82 -34.53 -10.35
N THR A 509 9.81 -34.85 -11.17
CA THR A 509 10.76 -35.95 -10.95
C THR A 509 11.96 -35.54 -10.09
N LYS A 510 12.04 -34.28 -9.68
CA LYS A 510 13.19 -33.78 -8.92
C LYS A 510 12.92 -33.83 -7.42
N GLU A 511 13.69 -34.64 -6.73
CA GLU A 511 13.62 -34.73 -5.27
C GLU A 511 14.27 -33.54 -4.55
N PHE A 512 15.17 -32.81 -5.22
CA PHE A 512 15.85 -31.65 -4.66
C PHE A 512 16.24 -30.64 -5.75
N GLU A 513 16.49 -29.40 -5.31
CA GLU A 513 17.07 -28.33 -6.13
C GLU A 513 18.44 -27.89 -5.55
N SER A 514 19.35 -27.43 -6.42
CA SER A 514 20.69 -26.94 -6.06
C SER A 514 21.01 -25.58 -6.69
N SER A 515 21.90 -24.80 -6.09
CA SER A 515 22.19 -23.43 -6.54
C SER A 515 22.70 -23.37 -7.98
N ALA A 516 23.54 -24.34 -8.39
CA ALA A 516 24.11 -24.38 -9.74
C ALA A 516 23.05 -24.44 -10.86
N LEU A 517 21.90 -25.06 -10.62
CA LEU A 517 20.80 -25.09 -11.59
C LEU A 517 20.17 -23.70 -11.74
N TRP A 518 19.95 -23.02 -10.62
CA TRP A 518 19.35 -21.69 -10.57
C TRP A 518 20.29 -20.61 -11.08
N ASP A 519 21.60 -20.68 -10.79
CA ASP A 519 22.61 -19.79 -11.36
C ASP A 519 22.62 -19.86 -12.90
N ARG A 520 22.48 -21.06 -13.47
CA ARG A 520 22.38 -21.23 -14.93
C ARG A 520 21.11 -20.60 -15.50
N ARG A 521 19.98 -20.70 -14.78
CA ARG A 521 18.71 -20.07 -15.17
C ARG A 521 18.83 -18.55 -15.15
N ALA A 522 19.34 -17.98 -14.06
CA ALA A 522 19.60 -16.55 -13.91
C ALA A 522 20.50 -16.01 -15.04
N LYS A 523 21.62 -16.69 -15.31
CA LYS A 523 22.53 -16.31 -16.41
C LYS A 523 21.85 -16.33 -17.76
N ARG A 524 21.05 -17.38 -18.04
CA ARG A 524 20.28 -17.48 -19.28
C ARG A 524 19.25 -16.36 -19.38
N ARG A 525 18.46 -16.12 -18.33
CA ARG A 525 17.43 -15.07 -18.32
C ARG A 525 18.02 -13.69 -18.54
N LYS A 526 19.11 -13.35 -17.85
CA LYS A 526 19.83 -12.10 -18.08
C LYS A 526 20.22 -11.92 -19.54
N ALA A 527 20.82 -12.93 -20.16
CA ALA A 527 21.19 -12.87 -21.58
C ALA A 527 19.97 -12.72 -22.51
N LEU A 528 18.83 -13.31 -22.17
CA LEU A 528 17.59 -13.16 -22.94
C LEU A 528 16.97 -11.76 -22.77
N ILE A 529 16.97 -11.21 -21.55
CA ILE A 529 16.53 -9.83 -21.29
C ILE A 529 17.41 -8.86 -22.10
N ASP A 530 18.74 -8.99 -22.02
CA ASP A 530 19.65 -8.13 -22.79
C ASP A 530 19.46 -8.30 -24.31
N LYS A 531 19.17 -9.50 -24.80
CA LYS A 531 18.93 -9.75 -26.23
C LYS A 531 17.63 -9.12 -26.75
N TYR A 532 16.54 -9.25 -26.00
CA TYR A 532 15.20 -8.94 -26.49
C TYR A 532 14.66 -7.59 -26.03
N MET A 533 15.22 -7.01 -24.96
CA MET A 533 14.65 -5.84 -24.29
C MET A 533 15.61 -4.65 -24.22
N TRP A 534 16.93 -4.84 -24.31
CA TRP A 534 17.89 -3.73 -24.20
C TRP A 534 18.00 -2.94 -25.51
N ASN A 535 17.79 -1.63 -25.44
CA ASN A 535 18.03 -0.71 -26.56
C ASN A 535 19.25 0.18 -26.26
N GLU A 536 20.34 -0.04 -27.00
CA GLU A 536 21.62 0.67 -26.80
C GLU A 536 21.50 2.19 -27.11
N ASP A 537 20.77 2.55 -28.15
CA ASP A 537 20.64 3.94 -28.60
C ASP A 537 19.89 4.78 -27.57
N LYS A 538 18.74 4.27 -27.13
CA LYS A 538 17.89 4.87 -26.09
C LYS A 538 18.48 4.72 -24.68
N GLY A 539 19.34 3.74 -24.46
CA GLY A 539 19.96 3.46 -23.16
C GLY A 539 18.98 3.00 -22.10
N MET A 540 17.95 2.24 -22.49
CA MET A 540 16.95 1.69 -21.60
C MET A 540 16.39 0.37 -22.10
N TYR A 541 15.66 -0.31 -21.23
CA TYR A 541 14.97 -1.57 -21.54
C TYR A 541 13.50 -1.32 -21.89
N PHE A 542 13.02 -2.06 -22.90
CA PHE A 542 11.65 -2.05 -23.41
C PHE A 542 11.03 -3.45 -23.33
N ASP A 543 9.71 -3.52 -23.32
CA ASP A 543 9.00 -4.80 -23.41
C ASP A 543 9.18 -5.41 -24.81
N TYR A 544 9.08 -6.73 -24.94
CA TYR A 544 9.19 -7.45 -26.21
C TYR A 544 7.87 -8.13 -26.55
N ASP A 545 7.29 -7.83 -27.70
CA ASP A 545 6.08 -8.49 -28.20
C ASP A 545 6.45 -9.85 -28.78
N THR A 546 6.03 -10.92 -28.11
CA THR A 546 6.35 -12.30 -28.50
C THR A 546 5.58 -12.77 -29.73
N VAL A 547 4.45 -12.13 -30.06
CA VAL A 547 3.63 -12.46 -31.23
C VAL A 547 4.18 -11.76 -32.46
N LYS A 548 4.41 -10.44 -32.37
CA LYS A 548 5.00 -9.65 -33.47
C LYS A 548 6.51 -9.88 -33.62
N ARG A 549 7.15 -10.41 -32.58
CA ARG A 549 8.60 -10.66 -32.49
C ARG A 549 9.42 -9.39 -32.65
N GLU A 550 8.96 -8.32 -32.01
CA GLU A 550 9.59 -7.01 -32.06
C GLU A 550 9.68 -6.39 -30.67
N MET A 551 10.71 -5.55 -30.48
CA MET A 551 10.83 -4.73 -29.27
C MET A 551 9.84 -3.57 -29.36
N THR A 552 9.15 -3.30 -28.26
CA THR A 552 8.27 -2.13 -28.14
C THR A 552 9.07 -0.83 -28.03
N THR A 553 8.38 0.30 -28.17
CA THR A 553 8.98 1.64 -28.03
C THR A 553 8.44 2.42 -26.84
N TYR A 554 7.63 1.81 -25.97
CA TYR A 554 7.03 2.50 -24.83
C TYR A 554 8.04 2.61 -23.69
N GLU A 555 8.43 3.83 -23.35
CA GLU A 555 9.38 4.12 -22.28
C GLU A 555 8.67 4.09 -20.92
N SER A 556 9.02 3.12 -20.08
CA SER A 556 8.42 2.93 -18.74
C SER A 556 9.46 2.95 -17.62
N ALA A 557 9.06 3.48 -16.46
CA ALA A 557 9.89 3.50 -15.24
C ALA A 557 10.25 2.10 -14.74
N THR A 558 9.53 1.05 -15.18
CA THR A 558 9.89 -0.35 -14.87
C THR A 558 11.26 -0.75 -15.44
N THR A 559 11.85 0.02 -16.35
CA THR A 559 13.24 -0.19 -16.78
C THR A 559 14.24 -0.18 -15.61
N PHE A 560 13.99 0.60 -14.55
CA PHE A 560 14.85 0.65 -13.35
C PHE A 560 14.75 -0.62 -12.49
N TRP A 561 13.78 -1.51 -12.74
CA TRP A 561 13.70 -2.80 -12.04
C TRP A 561 14.87 -3.71 -12.42
N THR A 562 15.49 -3.48 -13.58
CA THR A 562 16.73 -4.15 -13.98
C THR A 562 17.88 -3.82 -13.03
N MET A 563 17.89 -2.62 -12.46
CA MET A 563 18.85 -2.22 -11.44
C MET A 563 18.47 -2.83 -10.09
N TRP A 564 17.21 -2.76 -9.68
CA TRP A 564 16.75 -3.41 -8.43
C TRP A 564 17.10 -4.91 -8.39
N ALA A 565 16.76 -5.63 -9.47
CA ALA A 565 16.98 -7.07 -9.58
C ALA A 565 18.47 -7.44 -9.75
N GLY A 566 19.32 -6.49 -10.17
CA GLY A 566 20.73 -6.75 -10.48
C GLY A 566 20.97 -7.35 -11.88
N VAL A 567 20.02 -7.17 -12.79
CA VAL A 567 20.11 -7.64 -14.18
C VAL A 567 21.11 -6.80 -14.97
N ALA A 568 21.02 -5.47 -14.88
CA ALA A 568 21.84 -4.55 -15.67
C ALA A 568 23.35 -4.78 -15.49
N ALA A 569 24.14 -4.69 -16.56
CA ALA A 569 25.57 -4.54 -16.45
C ALA A 569 25.94 -3.13 -15.96
N PRO A 570 27.12 -2.90 -15.34
CA PRO A 570 27.53 -1.56 -14.92
C PRO A 570 27.45 -0.49 -16.01
N ARG A 571 27.79 -0.83 -17.27
CA ARG A 571 27.62 0.05 -18.44
C ARG A 571 26.15 0.39 -18.70
N GLN A 572 25.27 -0.60 -18.69
CA GLN A 572 23.84 -0.39 -18.90
C GLN A 572 23.23 0.46 -17.78
N ALA A 573 23.64 0.24 -16.53
CA ALA A 573 23.24 1.08 -15.39
C ALA A 573 23.69 2.54 -15.56
N SER A 574 24.92 2.78 -16.03
CA SER A 574 25.39 4.14 -16.35
C SER A 574 24.56 4.80 -17.46
N MET A 575 24.15 4.03 -18.48
CA MET A 575 23.28 4.52 -19.55
C MET A 575 21.85 4.78 -19.06
N LEU A 576 21.30 3.93 -18.19
CA LEU A 576 20.01 4.16 -17.54
C LEU A 576 20.01 5.47 -16.76
N VAL A 577 21.07 5.77 -16.02
CA VAL A 577 21.18 7.02 -15.24
C VAL A 577 21.41 8.24 -16.13
N SER A 578 22.29 8.15 -17.12
CA SER A 578 22.65 9.30 -17.97
C SER A 578 21.64 9.61 -19.08
N LYS A 579 20.93 8.60 -19.62
CA LYS A 579 19.99 8.75 -20.74
C LYS A 579 18.53 8.57 -20.33
N ALA A 580 18.21 7.51 -19.57
CA ALA A 580 16.82 7.16 -19.27
C ALA A 580 16.24 8.01 -18.13
N LEU A 581 16.94 8.09 -16.99
CA LEU A 581 16.47 8.78 -15.79
C LEU A 581 16.04 10.24 -16.03
N PRO A 582 16.74 11.07 -16.82
CA PRO A 582 16.29 12.43 -17.10
C PRO A 582 14.93 12.51 -17.79
N ARG A 583 14.49 11.45 -18.50
CA ARG A 583 13.20 11.41 -19.20
C ARG A 583 12.03 11.08 -18.26
N PHE A 584 12.29 10.42 -17.13
CA PHE A 584 11.28 10.04 -16.14
C PHE A 584 11.25 10.97 -14.93
N ARG A 585 12.33 11.73 -14.71
CA ARG A 585 12.45 12.64 -13.57
C ARG A 585 11.48 13.82 -13.72
N ALA A 586 10.61 13.97 -12.72
CA ALA A 586 9.64 15.06 -12.59
C ALA A 586 9.82 15.79 -11.25
N TYR A 587 8.93 16.74 -10.95
CA TYR A 587 8.97 17.55 -9.74
C TYR A 587 8.85 16.71 -8.46
N GLY A 588 7.93 15.75 -8.46
CA GLY A 588 7.59 14.89 -7.32
C GLY A 588 8.22 13.49 -7.36
N GLY A 589 9.19 13.21 -8.25
CA GLY A 589 9.80 11.88 -8.36
C GLY A 589 9.81 11.36 -9.80
N LEU A 590 9.55 10.07 -9.99
CA LEU A 590 9.47 9.44 -11.31
C LEU A 590 8.03 9.37 -11.83
N VAL A 591 7.82 9.75 -13.09
CA VAL A 591 6.60 9.41 -13.85
C VAL A 591 6.62 7.94 -14.28
N SER A 592 5.45 7.29 -14.36
CA SER A 592 5.33 5.87 -14.71
C SER A 592 5.73 5.52 -16.14
N GLY A 593 5.46 6.45 -17.07
CA GLY A 593 5.88 6.40 -18.47
C GLY A 593 6.20 7.81 -18.95
N THR A 594 6.91 7.95 -20.07
CA THR A 594 7.19 9.29 -20.62
C THR A 594 5.95 9.85 -21.32
N GLU A 595 5.83 11.19 -21.34
CA GLU A 595 4.72 11.84 -22.03
C GLU A 595 4.66 11.48 -23.53
N GLU A 596 5.84 11.38 -24.16
CA GLU A 596 6.00 10.95 -25.55
C GLU A 596 5.42 9.55 -25.78
N SER A 597 5.71 8.60 -24.88
CA SER A 597 5.22 7.22 -24.98
C SER A 597 3.73 7.11 -24.70
N ARG A 598 3.22 7.83 -23.67
CA ARG A 598 1.78 7.94 -23.41
C ARG A 598 1.06 8.45 -24.66
N GLY A 599 1.63 9.41 -25.37
CA GLY A 599 1.05 10.02 -26.57
C GLY A 599 -0.07 11.01 -26.25
N VAL A 600 -0.88 11.38 -27.24
CA VAL A 600 -1.96 12.38 -27.09
C VAL A 600 -3.16 11.77 -26.36
N VAL A 601 -3.70 12.51 -25.38
CA VAL A 601 -4.93 12.15 -24.65
C VAL A 601 -6.11 13.00 -25.15
N GLY A 602 -7.31 12.43 -25.10
CA GLY A 602 -8.55 13.07 -25.53
C GLY A 602 -9.77 12.28 -25.08
N ILE A 603 -10.97 12.65 -25.55
CA ILE A 603 -12.22 11.98 -25.16
C ILE A 603 -12.20 10.49 -25.56
N ASP A 604 -11.72 10.18 -26.77
CA ASP A 604 -11.63 8.80 -27.28
C ASP A 604 -10.41 8.03 -26.77
N ARG A 605 -9.50 8.72 -26.07
CA ARG A 605 -8.25 8.18 -25.54
C ARG A 605 -7.92 8.85 -24.20
N PRO A 606 -8.73 8.62 -23.15
CA PRO A 606 -8.61 9.31 -21.88
C PRO A 606 -7.30 8.92 -21.17
N ASN A 607 -6.82 9.77 -20.27
CA ASN A 607 -5.59 9.44 -19.56
C ASN A 607 -5.75 8.18 -18.69
N ARG A 608 -4.69 7.38 -18.57
CA ARG A 608 -4.66 6.15 -17.78
C ARG A 608 -3.84 6.33 -16.51
N GLN A 609 -4.20 5.62 -15.44
CA GLN A 609 -3.64 5.90 -14.12
C GLN A 609 -2.17 5.48 -13.95
N TRP A 610 -1.67 4.51 -14.73
CA TRP A 610 -0.26 4.06 -14.72
C TRP A 610 0.60 4.69 -15.83
N ASP A 611 0.19 5.83 -16.36
CA ASP A 611 0.92 6.61 -17.36
C ASP A 611 1.28 8.02 -16.86
N TYR A 612 2.06 8.76 -17.65
CA TYR A 612 2.30 10.19 -17.43
C TYR A 612 0.97 10.96 -17.24
N PRO A 613 0.85 11.88 -16.27
CA PRO A 613 1.90 12.45 -15.41
C PRO A 613 2.04 11.78 -14.04
N TYR A 614 1.47 10.60 -13.85
CA TYR A 614 1.36 10.00 -12.52
C TYR A 614 2.63 9.28 -12.10
N GLY A 615 2.88 9.26 -10.79
CA GLY A 615 3.92 8.48 -10.15
C GLY A 615 3.34 7.63 -9.02
N TRP A 616 3.86 6.42 -8.90
CA TRP A 616 3.39 5.41 -7.96
C TRP A 616 4.51 4.95 -7.04
N ALA A 617 4.18 4.74 -5.77
CA ALA A 617 5.12 4.34 -4.72
C ALA A 617 6.02 3.14 -5.09
N PRO A 618 5.51 2.02 -5.66
CA PRO A 618 6.33 0.89 -6.09
C PRO A 618 7.49 1.27 -7.01
N GLN A 619 7.22 2.09 -8.02
CA GLN A 619 8.21 2.47 -9.02
C GLN A 619 9.32 3.33 -8.40
N GLN A 620 8.99 4.19 -7.43
CA GLN A 620 9.97 4.97 -6.70
C GLN A 620 10.86 4.07 -5.83
N MET A 621 10.23 3.24 -4.99
CA MET A 621 10.94 2.40 -4.00
C MET A 621 11.91 1.41 -4.66
N LEU A 622 11.49 0.80 -5.77
CA LEU A 622 12.32 -0.11 -6.55
C LEU A 622 13.45 0.65 -7.25
N ALA A 623 13.19 1.83 -7.82
CA ALA A 623 14.22 2.66 -8.44
C ALA A 623 15.28 3.14 -7.43
N TRP A 624 14.89 3.64 -6.25
CA TRP A 624 15.85 4.08 -5.23
C TRP A 624 16.79 2.95 -4.81
N THR A 625 16.21 1.79 -4.53
CA THR A 625 16.98 0.60 -4.14
C THR A 625 17.89 0.12 -5.29
N GLY A 626 17.40 0.19 -6.53
CA GLY A 626 18.19 -0.13 -7.73
C GLY A 626 19.35 0.83 -7.95
N LEU A 627 19.13 2.14 -7.82
CA LEU A 627 20.17 3.18 -7.94
C LEU A 627 21.26 2.99 -6.88
N LEU A 628 20.88 2.81 -5.61
CA LEU A 628 21.83 2.53 -4.53
C LEU A 628 22.66 1.27 -4.78
N ARG A 629 22.05 0.21 -5.31
CA ARG A 629 22.75 -1.05 -5.61
C ARG A 629 23.93 -0.84 -6.58
N TYR A 630 23.84 0.15 -7.46
CA TYR A 630 24.88 0.46 -8.45
C TYR A 630 25.75 1.68 -8.09
N GLY A 631 25.59 2.22 -6.87
CA GLY A 631 26.40 3.34 -6.37
C GLY A 631 25.91 4.73 -6.78
N TYR A 632 24.70 4.84 -7.32
CA TYR A 632 24.07 6.13 -7.69
C TYR A 632 23.31 6.70 -6.49
N GLN A 633 24.07 7.06 -5.45
CA GLN A 633 23.50 7.53 -4.18
C GLN A 633 22.82 8.89 -4.34
N ASP A 634 23.47 9.85 -5.01
CA ASP A 634 22.94 11.20 -5.17
C ASP A 634 21.60 11.19 -5.92
N GLU A 635 21.47 10.37 -6.97
CA GLU A 635 20.21 10.21 -7.71
C GLU A 635 19.13 9.53 -6.87
N ALA A 636 19.48 8.54 -6.05
CA ALA A 636 18.53 7.90 -5.15
C ALA A 636 18.01 8.88 -4.08
N GLU A 637 18.91 9.67 -3.47
CA GLU A 637 18.58 10.69 -2.48
C GLU A 637 17.73 11.81 -3.08
N GLU A 638 18.06 12.29 -4.29
CA GLU A 638 17.26 13.27 -5.02
C GLU A 638 15.82 12.79 -5.24
N LEU A 639 15.65 11.60 -5.82
CA LEU A 639 14.33 11.08 -6.13
C LEU A 639 13.51 10.80 -4.87
N ALA A 640 14.14 10.26 -3.83
CA ALA A 640 13.51 10.07 -2.53
C ALA A 640 13.07 11.42 -1.94
N TYR A 641 13.93 12.44 -1.98
CA TYR A 641 13.59 13.77 -1.48
C TYR A 641 12.39 14.36 -2.23
N LYS A 642 12.40 14.31 -3.57
CA LYS A 642 11.32 14.85 -4.41
C LYS A 642 9.97 14.20 -4.11
N TRP A 643 9.95 12.87 -3.99
CA TRP A 643 8.76 12.10 -3.63
C TRP A 643 8.25 12.42 -2.22
N LEU A 644 9.14 12.40 -1.23
CA LEU A 644 8.78 12.69 0.16
C LEU A 644 8.32 14.13 0.35
N TYR A 645 8.93 15.08 -0.37
CA TYR A 645 8.51 16.49 -0.38
C TYR A 645 7.10 16.64 -0.91
N MET A 646 6.78 15.99 -2.04
CA MET A 646 5.44 16.00 -2.61
C MET A 646 4.40 15.45 -1.62
N ILE A 647 4.67 14.32 -0.96
CA ILE A 647 3.78 13.76 0.08
C ILE A 647 3.67 14.71 1.27
N THR A 648 4.78 15.25 1.77
CA THR A 648 4.80 16.16 2.94
C THR A 648 4.03 17.44 2.64
N LYS A 649 4.19 18.00 1.44
CA LYS A 649 3.46 19.17 0.97
C LYS A 649 1.96 18.90 0.91
N ALA A 650 1.54 17.77 0.35
CA ALA A 650 0.13 17.37 0.34
C ALA A 650 -0.43 17.18 1.76
N PHE A 651 0.34 16.52 2.63
CA PHE A 651 -0.02 16.27 4.02
C PHE A 651 -0.19 17.58 4.82
N VAL A 652 0.70 18.56 4.61
CA VAL A 652 0.66 19.85 5.31
C VAL A 652 -0.49 20.72 4.83
N ASP A 653 -0.71 20.77 3.51
CA ASP A 653 -1.61 21.75 2.91
C ASP A 653 -3.06 21.27 2.77
N PHE A 654 -3.27 19.95 2.76
CA PHE A 654 -4.58 19.34 2.52
C PHE A 654 -4.98 18.40 3.66
N ASN A 655 -5.05 18.97 4.85
CA ASN A 655 -5.63 18.34 6.04
C ASN A 655 -5.09 16.94 6.41
N GLY A 656 -3.80 16.68 6.18
CA GLY A 656 -3.19 15.38 6.45
C GLY A 656 -3.44 14.32 5.38
N ALA A 657 -3.82 14.71 4.15
CA ALA A 657 -4.11 13.78 3.07
C ALA A 657 -2.90 12.91 2.69
N VAL A 658 -3.14 11.60 2.61
CA VAL A 658 -2.23 10.59 2.09
C VAL A 658 -3.05 9.72 1.14
N VAL A 659 -2.73 9.78 -0.15
CA VAL A 659 -3.52 9.16 -1.22
C VAL A 659 -2.78 7.99 -1.86
N GLU A 660 -3.45 7.23 -2.72
CA GLU A 660 -2.93 6.04 -3.38
C GLU A 660 -1.76 6.35 -4.35
N LYS A 661 -1.91 7.43 -5.14
CA LYS A 661 -1.04 7.82 -6.25
C LYS A 661 -1.02 9.34 -6.40
N TYR A 662 -0.01 9.89 -7.05
CA TYR A 662 0.19 11.32 -7.17
C TYR A 662 0.49 11.75 -8.61
N ASP A 663 0.06 12.95 -8.99
CA ASP A 663 0.59 13.66 -10.15
C ASP A 663 1.94 14.27 -9.78
N VAL A 664 3.03 13.64 -10.24
CA VAL A 664 4.40 14.04 -9.89
C VAL A 664 4.87 15.27 -10.67
N THR A 665 4.02 15.84 -11.54
CA THR A 665 4.32 17.06 -12.28
C THR A 665 3.70 18.30 -11.63
N ARG A 666 2.68 18.13 -10.78
CA ARG A 666 1.97 19.22 -10.11
C ARG A 666 2.67 19.67 -8.82
N PRO A 667 2.99 20.97 -8.67
CA PRO A 667 3.66 21.46 -7.46
C PRO A 667 2.72 21.86 -6.32
N ILE A 668 1.43 22.13 -6.60
CA ILE A 668 0.49 22.69 -5.62
C ILE A 668 -0.35 21.58 -4.97
N ASP A 669 -1.09 20.83 -5.79
CA ASP A 669 -2.10 19.85 -5.40
C ASP A 669 -1.82 18.44 -6.00
N PRO A 670 -0.62 17.87 -5.77
CA PRO A 670 -0.19 16.62 -6.43
C PRO A 670 -1.04 15.40 -6.06
N HIS A 671 -1.83 15.47 -5.00
CA HIS A 671 -2.72 14.40 -4.54
C HIS A 671 -4.02 14.31 -5.36
N ARG A 672 -4.33 15.32 -6.20
CA ARG A 672 -5.50 15.30 -7.08
C ARG A 672 -5.20 14.53 -8.35
N VAL A 673 -5.77 13.33 -8.44
CA VAL A 673 -5.66 12.46 -9.59
C VAL A 673 -7.09 12.07 -9.98
N ASP A 674 -7.49 12.47 -11.18
CA ASP A 674 -8.85 12.25 -11.72
C ASP A 674 -8.89 11.18 -12.81
N ALA A 675 -7.76 10.53 -13.11
CA ALA A 675 -7.74 9.43 -14.06
C ALA A 675 -8.54 8.24 -13.54
N GLU A 676 -9.39 7.69 -14.42
CA GLU A 676 -10.25 6.54 -14.15
C GLU A 676 -11.15 6.79 -12.93
N TYR A 677 -11.00 6.02 -11.85
CA TYR A 677 -11.76 6.18 -10.61
C TYR A 677 -11.20 7.27 -9.69
N GLY A 678 -10.11 7.93 -10.09
CA GLY A 678 -9.42 8.95 -9.31
C GLY A 678 -8.84 8.43 -7.98
N ASN A 679 -8.49 9.35 -7.09
CA ASN A 679 -8.05 9.03 -5.74
C ASN A 679 -9.23 8.94 -4.76
N GLN A 680 -9.42 7.76 -4.18
CA GLN A 680 -10.48 7.54 -3.18
C GLN A 680 -10.05 7.89 -1.75
N GLY A 681 -8.76 8.18 -1.52
CA GLY A 681 -8.18 8.50 -0.20
C GLY A 681 -8.28 9.98 0.22
N SER A 682 -8.82 10.85 -0.63
CA SER A 682 -8.99 12.28 -0.35
C SER A 682 -10.35 12.63 0.28
N ASP A 683 -11.34 11.75 0.18
CA ASP A 683 -12.69 11.95 0.73
C ASP A 683 -12.79 11.39 2.17
N PHE A 684 -12.25 12.13 3.13
CA PHE A 684 -12.38 11.84 4.56
C PHE A 684 -12.85 13.07 5.33
N LYS A 685 -13.47 12.86 6.50
CA LYS A 685 -13.98 13.95 7.34
C LYS A 685 -13.13 14.09 8.61
N GLY A 686 -12.61 15.28 8.85
CA GLY A 686 -11.81 15.63 10.01
C GLY A 686 -10.38 15.10 9.97
N VAL A 687 -10.18 13.78 9.91
CA VAL A 687 -8.84 13.15 9.97
C VAL A 687 -8.72 11.90 9.11
N SER A 688 -7.61 11.78 8.38
CA SER A 688 -7.25 10.56 7.65
C SER A 688 -6.79 9.48 8.63
N ARG A 689 -7.35 8.27 8.51
CA ARG A 689 -7.16 7.19 9.50
C ARG A 689 -6.06 6.20 9.15
N GLU A 690 -5.69 6.14 7.88
CA GLU A 690 -4.99 4.96 7.36
C GLU A 690 -4.09 5.22 6.15
N GLY A 691 -4.29 6.32 5.41
CA GLY A 691 -3.53 6.57 4.18
C GLY A 691 -3.67 5.41 3.18
N PHE A 692 -2.56 5.02 2.54
CA PHE A 692 -2.50 3.88 1.62
C PHE A 692 -1.20 3.09 1.84
N GLY A 693 -1.28 1.77 1.93
CA GLY A 693 -0.23 0.84 2.38
C GLY A 693 1.12 1.09 1.73
N TRP A 694 1.23 1.06 0.41
CA TRP A 694 2.51 1.30 -0.25
C TRP A 694 3.03 2.76 -0.14
N VAL A 695 2.17 3.75 0.12
CA VAL A 695 2.53 5.17 0.16
C VAL A 695 3.07 5.43 1.55
N ASN A 696 2.38 4.91 2.56
CA ASN A 696 2.86 4.80 3.94
C ASN A 696 4.25 4.16 3.96
N ALA A 697 4.41 3.01 3.30
CA ALA A 697 5.71 2.35 3.19
C ALA A 697 6.75 3.20 2.46
N SER A 698 6.40 3.81 1.32
CA SER A 698 7.32 4.67 0.56
C SER A 698 7.81 5.85 1.37
N PHE A 699 6.97 6.39 2.27
CA PHE A 699 7.34 7.51 3.10
C PHE A 699 8.40 7.11 4.14
N VAL A 700 8.12 6.09 4.95
CA VAL A 700 9.05 5.65 6.01
C VAL A 700 10.31 4.97 5.45
N TYR A 701 10.18 4.24 4.34
CA TYR A 701 11.30 3.62 3.63
C TYR A 701 12.16 4.68 2.96
N GLY A 702 11.55 5.64 2.24
CA GLY A 702 12.26 6.74 1.59
C GLY A 702 13.05 7.60 2.57
N LEU A 703 12.53 7.80 3.80
CA LEU A 703 13.26 8.55 4.82
C LEU A 703 14.63 7.93 5.11
N GLN A 704 14.80 6.61 5.00
CA GLN A 704 16.09 5.93 5.23
C GLN A 704 17.18 6.35 4.23
N PHE A 705 16.80 6.93 3.08
CA PHE A 705 17.72 7.45 2.08
C PHE A 705 18.16 8.88 2.40
N LEU A 706 17.39 9.63 3.22
CA LEU A 706 17.68 11.03 3.50
C LEU A 706 18.55 11.22 4.74
N ASN A 707 19.60 12.05 4.59
CA ASN A 707 20.41 12.52 5.71
C ASN A 707 19.65 13.51 6.62
N ALA A 708 20.25 13.84 7.77
CA ALA A 708 19.61 14.71 8.77
C ALA A 708 19.31 16.13 8.25
N HIS A 709 20.13 16.68 7.36
CA HIS A 709 19.90 18.02 6.79
C HIS A 709 18.71 18.00 5.84
N MET A 710 18.64 17.02 4.96
CA MET A 710 17.51 16.79 4.06
C MET A 710 16.20 16.61 4.84
N ARG A 711 16.19 15.81 5.90
CA ARG A 711 14.99 15.61 6.74
C ARG A 711 14.50 16.91 7.40
N ARG A 712 15.41 17.79 7.83
CA ARG A 712 15.05 19.11 8.37
C ARG A 712 14.48 20.03 7.30
N ALA A 713 15.09 20.08 6.12
CA ALA A 713 14.60 20.87 4.99
C ALA A 713 13.21 20.38 4.53
N LEU A 714 12.99 19.07 4.50
CA LEU A 714 11.70 18.46 4.23
C LEU A 714 10.64 18.87 5.26
N GLY A 715 10.98 18.81 6.55
CA GLY A 715 10.10 19.24 7.63
C GLY A 715 9.81 20.75 7.66
N ALA A 716 10.64 21.55 6.99
CA ALA A 716 10.40 22.97 6.73
C ALA A 716 9.70 23.21 5.39
N CYS A 717 9.21 22.16 4.71
CA CYS A 717 8.60 22.21 3.39
C CYS A 717 9.47 22.96 2.36
N THR A 718 10.77 22.68 2.33
CA THR A 718 11.71 23.27 1.36
C THR A 718 11.80 22.40 0.09
N PRO A 719 11.47 22.94 -1.11
CA PRO A 719 11.61 22.20 -2.37
C PRO A 719 13.05 21.75 -2.62
N TYR A 720 13.23 20.61 -3.29
CA TYR A 720 14.57 20.05 -3.56
C TYR A 720 15.50 21.05 -4.25
N GLU A 721 15.03 21.76 -5.27
CA GLU A 721 15.86 22.70 -6.03
C GLU A 721 16.36 23.87 -5.17
N THR A 722 15.55 24.31 -4.19
CA THR A 722 15.95 25.33 -3.22
C THR A 722 16.98 24.77 -2.25
N PHE A 723 16.74 23.57 -1.73
CA PHE A 723 17.67 22.87 -0.83
C PHE A 723 19.04 22.63 -1.51
N SER A 724 19.04 22.06 -2.71
CA SER A 724 20.23 21.73 -3.50
C SER A 724 21.06 22.98 -3.81
N LYS A 725 20.42 24.09 -4.21
CA LYS A 725 21.13 25.37 -4.42
C LYS A 725 21.75 25.91 -3.13
N ALA A 726 21.04 25.80 -2.01
CA ALA A 726 21.55 26.30 -0.72
C ALA A 726 22.75 25.49 -0.21
N THR A 727 22.78 24.17 -0.45
CA THR A 727 23.88 23.29 -0.02
C THR A 727 25.07 23.32 -0.98
N ALA A 728 24.85 23.50 -2.28
CA ALA A 728 25.91 23.65 -3.27
C ALA A 728 26.78 24.91 -3.03
N LEU A 729 26.22 25.95 -2.40
CA LEU A 729 26.96 27.16 -2.03
C LEU A 729 27.82 27.00 -0.75
N GLN A 730 27.68 25.88 -0.04
CA GLN A 730 28.41 25.60 1.21
C GLN A 730 29.59 24.63 1.01
N CYS A 731 29.71 24.01 -0.17
CA CYS A 731 30.84 23.20 -0.61
C CYS A 731 31.71 24.02 -1.56
#